data_AF-A0A8C3A0G8-F1
#
_entry.id   AF-A0A8C3A0G8-F1
#
_cell.length_a   1.000
_cell.length_b   1.000
_cell.length_c   1.000
_cell.angle_alpha   90.00
_cell.angle_beta   90.00
_cell.angle_gamma   90.00
#
_symmetry.space_group_name_H-M   'P 1'
#
loop_
_entity.id
_entity.type
_entity.pdbx_description
1 polymer ?
#
loop_
_entity_poly.entity_id
_entity_poly.type
_entity_poly.pdbx_seq_one_letter_code
_entity_poly.pdbx_strand_id
1 'polypeptide(L)'
;MRQYVMLTFGEFRRSLQMQIDNTEGGFDRFTRSYKTFGVQRQPDDSLFFTEWAPAAEALFLTGDFNEWNKFSHPYTKKEFGKWELVLPPKHDGTPAVDHKTKLKVVVHTKKGDRLYRISPWAKYVTREEKAVVYDWVHWDPPQPYTPIHPRPKKPTSLRIYEAHVGIASSEANVASYANFTINVLPRIKELGYNCIQLMAIMEHAYYASFGYQVTSYFAASSRFGTPEELKQLIDAAHSMGIVVLLDVVHSHASKNTEDGLNCFDGSDSCFFHSPPRGEHSLWGSRLFNYGSWEVLRFLLSNLRWWMEEYCFDGFRFDGVTSMLYHHHGIGSGFSGDYSEYFGLQVDEDSLVYLMLANHILHTLYPDCITVAEDVSGMPALCRGVEEGGLGFDYRLAMAIPDKWIQILKELKDEDWDIGDIIHTLTNRRYGEKCIAYAESHDQALVGDKSLAFWLMDKEMYTNMSSQIPMTAIIDRGMQLHKMIRLLTHGLGGEGYLNFIGNEFGHPEWLDFPREGNNQSYHYARRQFNLLDTDQLRYYQLYAFDRDMNRAEEEYGWLAAPPAFVSAKHEEDKVIVFDRGHVVFIFNFHPSKSFQDYRVAVEAPGKYKIKLDSDEDQYGGHGRLDHNTEFYTEPRPFNGRPNSMQVILQRPSFVVSDVLRNVSIHTK
;
A
#
# COMPACT_ATOMS: atom_id res chain seq x y z
N MET A 1 16.93 -0.17 25.49
CA MET A 1 17.25 0.02 24.05
C MET A 1 18.54 -0.67 23.61
N ARG A 2 19.76 -0.24 23.99
CA ARG A 2 21.02 -0.84 23.47
C ARG A 2 21.12 -2.37 23.64
N GLN A 3 20.80 -2.87 24.84
CA GLN A 3 20.82 -4.31 25.13
C GLN A 3 19.77 -5.07 24.30
N TYR A 4 18.59 -4.47 24.12
CA TYR A 4 17.51 -5.03 23.31
C TYR A 4 17.93 -5.18 21.84
N VAL A 5 18.43 -4.10 21.23
CA VAL A 5 18.92 -4.12 19.84
C VAL A 5 20.04 -5.15 19.64
N MET A 6 20.97 -5.27 20.59
CA MET A 6 22.04 -6.27 20.52
C MET A 6 21.52 -7.71 20.59
N LEU A 7 20.49 -7.97 21.40
CA LEU A 7 19.87 -9.28 21.50
C LEU A 7 19.13 -9.64 20.21
N THR A 8 18.22 -8.78 19.74
CA THR A 8 17.43 -9.02 18.51
C THR A 8 18.33 -9.14 17.28
N PHE A 9 19.32 -8.25 17.13
CA PHE A 9 20.29 -8.35 16.04
C PHE A 9 21.18 -9.59 16.14
N GLY A 10 21.54 -10.00 17.36
CA GLY A 10 22.23 -11.26 17.63
C GLY A 10 21.41 -12.48 17.21
N GLU A 11 20.11 -12.51 17.52
CA GLU A 11 19.19 -13.57 17.09
C GLU A 11 19.01 -13.57 15.56
N PHE A 12 18.79 -12.41 14.93
CA PHE A 12 18.76 -12.27 13.47
C PHE A 12 20.00 -12.89 12.82
N ARG A 13 21.20 -12.50 13.28
CA ARG A 13 22.47 -13.05 12.75
C ARG A 13 22.57 -14.55 12.98
N ARG A 14 22.10 -15.06 14.11
CA ARG A 14 22.09 -16.51 14.37
C ARG A 14 21.17 -17.25 13.40
N SER A 15 19.95 -16.76 13.21
CA SER A 15 18.97 -17.34 12.27
C SER A 15 19.52 -17.36 10.84
N LEU A 16 20.06 -16.24 10.38
CA LEU A 16 20.61 -16.12 9.02
C LEU A 16 21.90 -16.95 8.85
N GLN A 17 22.95 -16.62 9.62
CA GLN A 17 24.32 -17.12 9.42
C GLN A 17 24.52 -18.56 9.90
N MET A 18 23.87 -18.96 10.99
CA MET A 18 24.11 -20.28 11.60
C MET A 18 23.08 -21.33 11.20
N GLN A 19 21.83 -20.95 10.96
CA GLN A 19 20.78 -21.91 10.66
C GLN A 19 20.52 -21.95 9.16
N ILE A 20 19.99 -20.89 8.55
CA ILE A 20 19.54 -20.93 7.15
C ILE A 20 20.71 -21.22 6.19
N ASP A 21 21.84 -20.53 6.36
CA ASP A 21 23.00 -20.73 5.48
C ASP A 21 23.57 -22.15 5.59
N ASN A 22 23.63 -22.71 6.80
CA ASN A 22 24.26 -24.02 7.03
C ASN A 22 23.33 -25.21 6.74
N THR A 23 22.03 -25.10 7.01
CA THR A 23 21.10 -26.24 6.91
C THR A 23 20.30 -26.26 5.61
N GLU A 24 20.02 -25.10 5.01
CA GLU A 24 19.18 -24.97 3.81
C GLU A 24 20.01 -24.64 2.56
N GLY A 25 21.31 -24.39 2.72
CA GLY A 25 22.22 -24.00 1.65
C GLY A 25 22.06 -22.54 1.22
N GLY A 26 21.71 -21.66 2.17
CA GLY A 26 21.54 -20.22 1.95
C GLY A 26 20.09 -19.78 1.80
N PHE A 27 19.84 -18.50 2.10
CA PHE A 27 18.50 -17.92 2.00
C PHE A 27 17.95 -17.90 0.56
N ASP A 28 18.80 -17.86 -0.47
CA ASP A 28 18.35 -17.93 -1.87
C ASP A 28 17.62 -19.25 -2.18
N ARG A 29 18.14 -20.37 -1.68
CA ARG A 29 17.47 -21.67 -1.81
C ARG A 29 16.26 -21.78 -0.88
N PHE A 30 16.40 -21.33 0.37
CA PHE A 30 15.32 -21.38 1.35
C PHE A 30 14.06 -20.65 0.89
N THR A 31 14.22 -19.46 0.30
CA THR A 31 13.10 -18.64 -0.20
C THR A 31 12.52 -19.09 -1.54
N ARG A 32 13.08 -20.12 -2.19
CA ARG A 32 12.52 -20.72 -3.40
C ARG A 32 11.74 -22.00 -3.13
N SER A 33 11.26 -22.18 -1.90
CA SER A 33 10.55 -23.41 -1.50
C SER A 33 9.21 -23.59 -2.24
N TYR A 34 8.65 -22.53 -2.86
CA TYR A 34 7.53 -22.65 -3.80
C TYR A 34 7.87 -23.41 -5.09
N LYS A 35 9.13 -23.76 -5.34
CA LYS A 35 9.57 -24.65 -6.43
C LYS A 35 9.58 -26.13 -6.01
N THR A 36 9.28 -26.43 -4.74
CA THR A 36 9.23 -27.81 -4.21
C THR A 36 7.93 -28.13 -3.47
N PHE A 37 7.36 -27.15 -2.76
CA PHE A 37 6.07 -27.25 -2.08
C PHE A 37 4.89 -26.97 -3.01
N GLY A 38 3.71 -27.46 -2.63
CA GLY A 38 2.54 -27.45 -3.50
C GLY A 38 2.71 -28.47 -4.63
N VAL A 39 2.26 -28.12 -5.85
CA VAL A 39 2.35 -28.96 -7.05
C VAL A 39 3.40 -28.43 -8.02
N GLN A 40 4.32 -29.31 -8.43
CA GLN A 40 5.44 -28.98 -9.31
C GLN A 40 5.53 -29.99 -10.45
N ARG A 41 5.44 -29.49 -11.68
CA ARG A 41 5.70 -30.29 -12.88
C ARG A 41 7.20 -30.47 -13.07
N GLN A 42 7.63 -31.72 -13.21
CA GLN A 42 9.02 -32.09 -13.46
C GLN A 42 9.31 -32.11 -14.97
N PRO A 43 10.60 -32.14 -15.39
CA PRO A 43 10.98 -32.21 -16.80
C PRO A 43 10.50 -33.46 -17.55
N ASP A 44 10.14 -34.53 -16.84
CA ASP A 44 9.57 -35.77 -17.37
C ASP A 44 8.04 -35.80 -17.34
N ASP A 45 7.40 -34.65 -17.10
CA ASP A 45 5.95 -34.46 -16.97
C ASP A 45 5.29 -35.20 -15.78
N SER A 46 6.08 -35.76 -14.87
CA SER A 46 5.58 -36.18 -13.56
C SER A 46 5.21 -34.96 -12.72
N LEU A 47 4.20 -35.13 -11.86
CA LEU A 47 3.78 -34.09 -10.91
C LEU A 47 4.24 -34.47 -9.51
N PHE A 48 5.05 -33.62 -8.91
CA PHE A 48 5.53 -33.75 -7.54
C PHE A 48 4.69 -32.87 -6.62
N PHE A 49 4.14 -33.46 -5.57
CA PHE A 49 3.36 -32.76 -4.56
C PHE A 49 4.07 -32.83 -3.22
N THR A 50 4.28 -31.67 -2.57
CA THR A 50 4.86 -31.62 -1.23
C THR A 50 4.05 -30.72 -0.32
N GLU A 51 3.71 -31.23 0.88
CA GLU A 51 2.96 -30.50 1.91
C GLU A 51 3.63 -30.60 3.28
N TRP A 52 3.39 -29.61 4.14
CA TRP A 52 3.79 -29.64 5.55
C TRP A 52 2.56 -29.75 6.44
N ALA A 53 2.39 -30.91 7.07
CA ALA A 53 1.23 -31.23 7.91
C ALA A 53 1.65 -32.15 9.07
N PRO A 54 2.36 -31.62 10.07
CA PRO A 54 3.01 -32.42 11.10
C PRO A 54 2.01 -33.19 11.99
N ALA A 55 0.82 -32.64 12.26
CA ALA A 55 -0.19 -33.29 13.09
C ALA A 55 -1.07 -34.31 12.33
N ALA A 56 -0.98 -34.34 11.00
CA ALA A 56 -1.75 -35.28 10.19
C ALA A 56 -1.31 -36.73 10.44
N GLU A 57 -2.30 -37.63 10.45
CA GLU A 57 -2.08 -39.07 10.52
C GLU A 57 -1.82 -39.65 9.12
N ALA A 58 -2.54 -39.16 8.11
CA ALA A 58 -2.31 -39.45 6.70
C ALA A 58 -2.79 -38.29 5.82
N LEU A 59 -2.16 -38.13 4.65
CA LEU A 59 -2.59 -37.20 3.60
C LEU A 59 -2.88 -37.93 2.30
N PHE A 60 -3.86 -37.44 1.54
CA PHE A 60 -4.20 -37.94 0.21
C PHE A 60 -4.51 -36.78 -0.73
N LEU A 61 -4.28 -36.98 -2.03
CA LEU A 61 -4.71 -36.05 -3.07
C LEU A 61 -6.03 -36.53 -3.68
N THR A 62 -6.97 -35.61 -3.86
CA THR A 62 -8.25 -35.87 -4.51
C THR A 62 -8.63 -34.72 -5.44
N GLY A 63 -9.48 -34.96 -6.42
CA GLY A 63 -9.92 -33.94 -7.37
C GLY A 63 -10.64 -34.52 -8.57
N ASP A 64 -10.93 -33.70 -9.57
CA ASP A 64 -11.67 -34.18 -10.76
C ASP A 64 -10.89 -35.28 -11.50
N PHE A 65 -9.55 -35.20 -11.51
CA PHE A 65 -8.66 -36.17 -12.19
C PHE A 65 -8.82 -37.61 -11.69
N ASN A 66 -9.37 -37.82 -10.49
CA ASN A 66 -9.55 -39.14 -9.89
C ASN A 66 -10.99 -39.38 -9.39
N GLU A 67 -11.96 -38.68 -9.98
CA GLU A 67 -13.39 -38.76 -9.62
C GLU A 67 -13.65 -38.50 -8.13
N TRP A 68 -12.85 -37.62 -7.53
CA TRP A 68 -12.92 -37.29 -6.10
C TRP A 68 -12.76 -38.51 -5.17
N ASN A 69 -12.03 -39.53 -5.62
CA ASN A 69 -11.64 -40.64 -4.75
C ASN A 69 -10.65 -40.13 -3.70
N LYS A 70 -11.00 -40.37 -2.43
CA LYS A 70 -10.35 -39.77 -1.26
C LYS A 70 -9.06 -40.48 -0.84
N PHE A 71 -8.82 -41.70 -1.33
CA PHE A 71 -7.78 -42.59 -0.81
C PHE A 71 -6.86 -43.16 -1.89
N SER A 72 -7.16 -42.94 -3.17
CA SER A 72 -6.42 -43.54 -4.28
C SER A 72 -5.00 -43.02 -4.42
N HIS A 73 -4.70 -41.81 -3.92
CA HIS A 73 -3.39 -41.15 -4.08
C HIS A 73 -2.82 -40.70 -2.72
N PRO A 74 -2.32 -41.64 -1.89
CA PRO A 74 -1.73 -41.32 -0.59
C PRO A 74 -0.37 -40.65 -0.71
N TYR A 75 -0.12 -39.63 0.11
CA TYR A 75 1.22 -39.10 0.29
C TYR A 75 2.05 -40.01 1.20
N THR A 76 3.35 -40.02 0.98
CA THR A 76 4.34 -40.66 1.85
C THR A 76 4.82 -39.67 2.91
N LYS A 77 4.66 -40.02 4.19
CA LYS A 77 5.20 -39.23 5.30
C LYS A 77 6.73 -39.19 5.26
N LYS A 78 7.30 -38.02 5.45
CA LYS A 78 8.74 -37.77 5.55
C LYS A 78 9.09 -37.23 6.93
N GLU A 79 10.38 -37.01 7.15
CA GLU A 79 10.87 -36.36 8.36
C GLU A 79 10.29 -34.94 8.50
N PHE A 80 10.32 -34.42 9.73
CA PHE A 80 9.86 -33.06 10.06
C PHE A 80 8.40 -32.75 9.72
N GLY A 81 7.56 -33.79 9.56
CA GLY A 81 6.13 -33.62 9.28
C GLY A 81 5.80 -33.23 7.84
N LYS A 82 6.76 -33.40 6.92
CA LYS A 82 6.56 -33.21 5.48
C LYS A 82 5.92 -34.45 4.85
N TRP A 83 5.25 -34.25 3.72
CA TRP A 83 4.53 -35.29 3.00
C TRP A 83 4.78 -35.13 1.50
N GLU A 84 5.09 -36.22 0.80
CA GLU A 84 5.39 -36.20 -0.63
C GLU A 84 4.55 -37.20 -1.41
N LEU A 85 4.10 -36.82 -2.60
CA LEU A 85 3.39 -37.67 -3.55
C LEU A 85 3.95 -37.39 -4.95
N VAL A 86 4.19 -38.45 -5.73
CA VAL A 86 4.57 -38.35 -7.14
C VAL A 86 3.49 -39.00 -7.99
N LEU A 87 2.94 -38.25 -8.93
CA LEU A 87 2.07 -38.78 -9.97
C LEU A 87 2.89 -38.94 -11.27
N PRO A 88 3.05 -40.17 -11.78
CA PRO A 88 3.71 -40.36 -13.07
C PRO A 88 2.87 -39.74 -14.20
N PRO A 89 3.50 -39.35 -15.33
CA PRO A 89 2.76 -38.88 -16.49
C PRO A 89 1.78 -39.95 -17.00
N LYS A 90 0.75 -39.51 -17.72
CA LYS A 90 -0.20 -40.36 -18.42
C LYS A 90 0.54 -41.18 -19.50
N HIS A 91 -0.12 -42.22 -20.02
CA HIS A 91 0.45 -43.09 -21.07
C HIS A 91 0.84 -42.34 -22.36
N ASP A 92 0.23 -41.18 -22.63
CA ASP A 92 0.54 -40.32 -23.78
C ASP A 92 1.68 -39.32 -23.50
N GLY A 93 2.29 -39.38 -22.32
CA GLY A 93 3.38 -38.49 -21.89
C GLY A 93 2.91 -37.15 -21.32
N THR A 94 1.61 -36.89 -21.22
CA THR A 94 1.10 -35.64 -20.63
C THR A 94 0.98 -35.72 -19.10
N PRO A 95 0.92 -34.58 -18.38
CA PRO A 95 0.79 -34.59 -16.92
C PRO A 95 -0.44 -35.33 -16.40
N ALA A 96 -0.32 -35.96 -15.22
CA ALA A 96 -1.38 -36.73 -14.58
C ALA A 96 -2.63 -35.90 -14.23
N VAL A 97 -2.45 -34.61 -13.98
CA VAL A 97 -3.52 -33.65 -13.66
C VAL A 97 -3.47 -32.55 -14.71
N ASP A 98 -4.60 -32.34 -15.39
CA ASP A 98 -4.68 -31.32 -16.44
C ASP A 98 -4.79 -29.91 -15.85
N HIS A 99 -4.28 -28.92 -16.56
CA HIS A 99 -4.51 -27.50 -16.24
C HIS A 99 -6.00 -27.22 -16.01
N LYS A 100 -6.31 -26.41 -14.99
CA LYS A 100 -7.67 -26.05 -14.54
C LYS A 100 -8.49 -27.18 -13.91
N THR A 101 -7.86 -28.32 -13.62
CA THR A 101 -8.51 -29.37 -12.82
C THR A 101 -8.62 -28.94 -11.36
N LYS A 102 -9.77 -29.20 -10.73
CA LYS A 102 -9.96 -28.95 -9.30
C LYS A 102 -9.30 -30.04 -8.47
N LEU A 103 -8.69 -29.63 -7.37
CA LEU A 103 -7.95 -30.47 -6.44
C LEU A 103 -8.33 -30.14 -4.99
N LYS A 104 -8.14 -31.09 -4.07
CA LYS A 104 -8.07 -30.88 -2.62
C LYS A 104 -7.09 -31.86 -2.00
N VAL A 105 -6.51 -31.45 -0.88
CA VAL A 105 -5.79 -32.34 0.04
C VAL A 105 -6.78 -32.90 1.04
N VAL A 106 -6.82 -34.22 1.18
CA VAL A 106 -7.59 -34.90 2.24
C VAL A 106 -6.66 -35.16 3.41
N VAL A 107 -6.98 -34.58 4.55
CA VAL A 107 -6.24 -34.74 5.80
C VAL A 107 -7.00 -35.68 6.71
N HIS A 108 -6.36 -36.78 7.09
CA HIS A 108 -6.82 -37.66 8.15
C HIS A 108 -6.20 -37.25 9.48
N THR A 109 -7.04 -36.94 10.46
CA THR A 109 -6.58 -36.58 11.81
C THR A 109 -6.45 -37.81 12.70
N LYS A 110 -5.68 -37.71 13.78
CA LYS A 110 -5.60 -38.76 14.82
C LYS A 110 -6.94 -39.10 15.48
N LYS A 111 -7.90 -38.18 15.43
CA LYS A 111 -9.27 -38.39 15.96
C LYS A 111 -10.15 -39.19 15.00
N GLY A 112 -9.68 -39.47 13.78
CA GLY A 112 -10.43 -40.15 12.73
C GLY A 112 -11.23 -39.21 11.82
N ASP A 113 -11.09 -37.89 11.98
CA ASP A 113 -11.76 -36.91 11.12
C ASP A 113 -11.13 -36.88 9.73
N ARG A 114 -11.96 -36.50 8.75
CA ARG A 114 -11.55 -36.34 7.35
C ARG A 114 -11.81 -34.91 6.93
N LEU A 115 -10.74 -34.17 6.71
CA LEU A 115 -10.80 -32.75 6.40
C LEU A 115 -10.38 -32.56 4.94
N TYR A 116 -11.08 -31.68 4.21
CA TYR A 116 -10.66 -31.26 2.89
C TYR A 116 -10.03 -29.88 3.00
N ARG A 117 -8.87 -29.72 2.37
CA ARG A 117 -8.07 -28.50 2.43
C ARG A 117 -7.58 -28.12 1.05
N ILE A 118 -7.45 -26.82 0.85
CA ILE A 118 -6.63 -26.24 -0.22
C ILE A 118 -5.16 -26.33 0.21
N SER A 119 -4.26 -26.61 -0.73
CA SER A 119 -2.82 -26.54 -0.46
C SER A 119 -2.45 -25.13 0.01
N PRO A 120 -1.67 -24.96 1.09
CA PRO A 120 -1.11 -23.66 1.48
C PRO A 120 -0.34 -22.96 0.35
N TRP A 121 0.15 -23.74 -0.61
CA TRP A 121 0.96 -23.33 -1.76
C TRP A 121 0.17 -23.29 -3.07
N ALA A 122 -1.17 -23.30 -2.99
CA ALA A 122 -2.03 -23.18 -4.17
C ALA A 122 -1.75 -21.88 -4.93
N LYS A 123 -1.45 -22.01 -6.23
CA LYS A 123 -1.17 -20.87 -7.14
C LYS A 123 -2.44 -20.18 -7.63
N TYR A 124 -3.57 -20.89 -7.59
CA TYR A 124 -4.87 -20.36 -8.02
C TYR A 124 -5.99 -21.14 -7.35
N VAL A 125 -7.03 -20.43 -6.95
CA VAL A 125 -8.25 -21.00 -6.41
C VAL A 125 -9.42 -20.28 -7.06
N THR A 126 -10.60 -20.89 -7.13
CA THR A 126 -11.78 -20.23 -7.70
C THR A 126 -13.02 -20.58 -6.90
N ARG A 127 -14.03 -19.73 -6.95
CA ARG A 127 -15.34 -19.99 -6.36
C ARG A 127 -16.41 -19.86 -7.43
N GLU A 128 -17.23 -20.90 -7.58
CA GLU A 128 -18.44 -20.81 -8.39
C GLU A 128 -19.45 -19.86 -7.73
N GLU A 129 -20.28 -19.18 -8.53
CA GLU A 129 -21.15 -18.08 -8.06
C GLU A 129 -22.08 -18.46 -6.89
N LYS A 130 -22.51 -19.72 -6.80
CA LYS A 130 -23.39 -20.25 -5.74
C LYS A 130 -22.66 -21.02 -4.65
N ALA A 131 -21.35 -21.24 -4.79
CA ALA A 131 -20.57 -21.98 -3.83
C ALA A 131 -20.18 -21.09 -2.64
N VAL A 132 -20.12 -21.69 -1.45
CA VAL A 132 -19.64 -21.01 -0.23
C VAL A 132 -18.12 -21.07 -0.14
N VAL A 133 -17.53 -22.18 -0.57
CA VAL A 133 -16.12 -22.53 -0.38
C VAL A 133 -15.40 -22.48 -1.72
N TYR A 134 -14.14 -22.03 -1.71
CA TYR A 134 -13.28 -22.07 -2.90
C TYR A 134 -12.77 -23.49 -3.21
N ASP A 135 -12.47 -23.72 -4.47
CA ASP A 135 -11.77 -24.90 -4.98
C ASP A 135 -10.32 -24.54 -5.33
N TRP A 136 -9.38 -25.42 -5.01
CA TRP A 136 -8.01 -25.30 -5.52
C TRP A 136 -7.99 -25.73 -6.99
N VAL A 137 -7.51 -24.84 -7.85
CA VAL A 137 -7.44 -25.07 -9.29
C VAL A 137 -5.98 -25.25 -9.69
N HIS A 138 -5.65 -26.38 -10.32
CA HIS A 138 -4.30 -26.62 -10.80
C HIS A 138 -3.91 -25.62 -11.91
N TRP A 139 -2.93 -24.76 -11.63
CA TRP A 139 -2.47 -23.73 -12.55
C TRP A 139 -1.10 -24.10 -13.17
N ASP A 140 -1.16 -24.73 -14.34
CA ASP A 140 -0.02 -25.03 -15.22
C ASP A 140 -0.40 -24.69 -16.68
N PRO A 141 -0.54 -23.39 -17.03
CA PRO A 141 -1.00 -23.01 -18.36
C PRO A 141 -0.02 -23.51 -19.44
N PRO A 142 -0.50 -24.05 -20.58
CA PRO A 142 0.39 -24.52 -21.65
C PRO A 142 1.30 -23.44 -22.25
N GLN A 143 0.87 -22.17 -22.14
CA GLN A 143 1.61 -20.99 -22.59
C GLN A 143 1.60 -19.97 -21.44
N PRO A 144 2.53 -20.08 -20.48
CA PRO A 144 2.65 -19.10 -19.40
C PRO A 144 3.09 -17.74 -19.98
N TYR A 145 2.55 -16.66 -19.42
CA TYR A 145 2.96 -15.32 -19.80
C TYR A 145 4.38 -15.05 -19.29
N THR A 146 5.24 -14.58 -20.19
CA THR A 146 6.61 -14.15 -19.88
C THR A 146 6.67 -12.63 -19.98
N PRO A 147 7.00 -11.91 -18.89
CA PRO A 147 7.20 -10.46 -18.92
C PRO A 147 8.22 -10.06 -19.99
N ILE A 148 7.93 -8.98 -20.71
CA ILE A 148 8.77 -8.48 -21.81
C ILE A 148 9.43 -7.14 -21.47
N HIS A 149 8.90 -6.40 -20.50
CA HIS A 149 9.45 -5.14 -20.04
C HIS A 149 10.33 -5.34 -18.79
N PRO A 150 11.49 -4.67 -18.70
CA PRO A 150 12.28 -4.70 -17.48
C PRO A 150 11.59 -3.86 -16.39
N ARG A 151 11.90 -4.20 -15.15
CA ARG A 151 11.52 -3.39 -13.98
C ARG A 151 12.02 -1.96 -14.15
N PRO A 152 11.21 -0.94 -13.86
CA PRO A 152 11.67 0.44 -13.79
C PRO A 152 12.74 0.59 -12.71
N LYS A 153 13.60 1.62 -12.84
CA LYS A 153 14.54 1.97 -11.78
C LYS A 153 13.79 2.50 -10.55
N LYS A 154 14.33 2.26 -9.36
CA LYS A 154 13.81 2.83 -8.10
C LYS A 154 13.71 4.36 -8.23
N PRO A 155 12.50 4.96 -8.12
CA PRO A 155 12.33 6.40 -8.19
C PRO A 155 13.05 7.11 -7.03
N THR A 156 13.52 8.34 -7.26
CA THR A 156 14.16 9.17 -6.22
C THR A 156 13.20 9.47 -5.06
N SER A 157 11.95 9.77 -5.39
CA SER A 157 10.82 9.96 -4.49
C SER A 157 9.63 9.16 -5.00
N LEU A 158 8.79 8.69 -4.09
CA LEU A 158 7.60 7.94 -4.44
C LEU A 158 6.38 8.83 -4.50
N ARG A 159 5.65 8.72 -5.61
CA ARG A 159 4.29 9.23 -5.78
C ARG A 159 3.41 8.02 -6.08
N ILE A 160 2.76 7.53 -5.03
CA ILE A 160 2.07 6.26 -4.98
C ILE A 160 0.58 6.46 -5.28
N TYR A 161 0.06 5.73 -6.26
CA TYR A 161 -1.37 5.58 -6.48
C TYR A 161 -1.83 4.25 -5.85
N GLU A 162 -2.49 4.33 -4.70
CA GLU A 162 -3.06 3.18 -4.00
C GLU A 162 -4.37 2.76 -4.68
N ALA A 163 -4.47 1.50 -5.07
CA ALA A 163 -5.55 1.02 -5.89
C ALA A 163 -6.01 -0.39 -5.52
N HIS A 164 -7.31 -0.62 -5.75
CA HIS A 164 -7.93 -1.94 -5.64
C HIS A 164 -8.62 -2.27 -6.97
N VAL A 165 -8.19 -3.37 -7.60
CA VAL A 165 -8.62 -3.73 -8.97
C VAL A 165 -10.12 -3.89 -9.09
N GLY A 166 -10.75 -4.63 -8.15
CA GLY A 166 -12.16 -4.99 -8.24
C GLY A 166 -13.16 -3.83 -8.17
N ILE A 167 -12.74 -2.63 -7.76
CA ILE A 167 -13.61 -1.44 -7.67
C ILE A 167 -13.27 -0.41 -8.74
N ALA A 168 -12.28 -0.68 -9.59
CA ALA A 168 -11.69 0.29 -10.51
C ALA A 168 -12.46 0.40 -11.84
N SER A 169 -13.79 0.49 -11.76
CA SER A 169 -14.72 0.68 -12.87
C SER A 169 -15.92 1.50 -12.40
N SER A 170 -16.60 2.18 -13.32
CA SER A 170 -17.87 2.88 -13.05
C SER A 170 -19.06 1.93 -12.90
N GLU A 171 -18.89 0.66 -13.30
CA GLU A 171 -19.91 -0.38 -13.20
C GLU A 171 -20.02 -0.92 -11.77
N ALA A 172 -21.24 -1.27 -11.35
CA ALA A 172 -21.51 -1.87 -10.05
C ALA A 172 -21.25 -3.40 -10.07
N ASN A 173 -20.02 -3.79 -10.41
CA ASN A 173 -19.56 -5.17 -10.41
C ASN A 173 -18.06 -5.26 -10.07
N VAL A 174 -17.53 -6.48 -9.98
CA VAL A 174 -16.09 -6.68 -9.77
C VAL A 174 -15.36 -6.43 -11.10
N ALA A 175 -14.53 -5.40 -11.13
CA ALA A 175 -13.67 -5.11 -12.27
C ALA A 175 -12.46 -6.06 -12.38
N SER A 176 -11.93 -6.23 -13.60
CA SER A 176 -10.87 -7.19 -13.91
C SER A 176 -9.48 -6.57 -13.99
N TYR A 177 -8.44 -7.42 -13.94
CA TYR A 177 -7.05 -7.03 -14.21
C TYR A 177 -6.90 -6.40 -15.61
N ALA A 178 -7.58 -6.97 -16.62
CA ALA A 178 -7.59 -6.42 -17.97
C ALA A 178 -8.22 -5.02 -18.03
N ASN A 179 -9.34 -4.80 -17.32
CA ASN A 179 -9.95 -3.47 -17.22
C ASN A 179 -8.99 -2.46 -16.57
N PHE A 180 -8.34 -2.84 -15.48
CA PHE A 180 -7.35 -1.98 -14.81
C PHE A 180 -6.20 -1.61 -15.74
N THR A 181 -5.69 -2.60 -16.47
CA THR A 181 -4.58 -2.45 -17.43
C THR A 181 -4.94 -1.45 -18.53
N ILE A 182 -6.13 -1.57 -19.12
CA ILE A 182 -6.53 -0.79 -20.30
C ILE A 182 -7.04 0.61 -19.88
N ASN A 183 -7.80 0.71 -18.80
CA ASN A 183 -8.59 1.91 -18.50
C ASN A 183 -8.04 2.74 -17.34
N VAL A 184 -7.22 2.14 -16.46
CA VAL A 184 -6.76 2.79 -15.22
C VAL A 184 -5.28 3.13 -15.27
N LEU A 185 -4.41 2.22 -15.73
CA LEU A 185 -2.97 2.51 -15.86
C LEU A 185 -2.67 3.79 -16.68
N PRO A 186 -3.33 4.07 -17.82
CA PRO A 186 -3.08 5.31 -18.54
C PRO A 186 -3.41 6.57 -17.73
N ARG A 187 -4.46 6.53 -16.89
CA ARG A 187 -4.86 7.64 -16.02
C ARG A 187 -3.82 7.87 -14.93
N ILE A 188 -3.35 6.80 -14.28
CA ILE A 188 -2.29 6.86 -13.26
C ILE A 188 -1.02 7.49 -13.86
N LYS A 189 -0.64 7.08 -15.08
CA LYS A 189 0.50 7.66 -15.79
C LYS A 189 0.29 9.14 -16.13
N GLU A 190 -0.88 9.50 -16.63
CA GLU A 190 -1.23 10.88 -16.98
C GLU A 190 -1.07 11.82 -15.78
N LEU A 191 -1.61 11.39 -14.62
CA LEU A 191 -1.57 12.08 -13.33
C LEU A 191 -0.16 12.25 -12.76
N GLY A 192 0.87 11.61 -13.33
CA GLY A 192 2.26 11.77 -12.91
C GLY A 192 2.71 10.92 -11.73
N TYR A 193 1.87 9.96 -11.29
CA TYR A 193 2.29 8.94 -10.31
C TYR A 193 3.35 8.03 -10.95
N ASN A 194 4.33 7.62 -10.14
CA ASN A 194 5.44 6.76 -10.56
C ASN A 194 5.42 5.39 -9.88
N CYS A 195 4.48 5.16 -8.96
CA CYS A 195 4.33 3.95 -8.18
C CYS A 195 2.85 3.61 -8.04
N ILE A 196 2.51 2.31 -8.08
CA ILE A 196 1.18 1.80 -7.73
C ILE A 196 1.31 0.95 -6.46
N GLN A 197 0.47 1.19 -5.47
CA GLN A 197 0.27 0.25 -4.36
C GLN A 197 -0.97 -0.59 -4.68
N LEU A 198 -0.78 -1.88 -4.95
CA LEU A 198 -1.84 -2.76 -5.41
C LEU A 198 -2.38 -3.61 -4.26
N MET A 199 -3.58 -3.24 -3.80
CA MET A 199 -4.27 -3.87 -2.68
C MET A 199 -5.02 -5.14 -3.11
N ALA A 200 -5.31 -6.00 -2.12
CA ALA A 200 -6.22 -7.15 -2.25
C ALA A 200 -5.86 -8.19 -3.33
N ILE A 201 -4.57 -8.33 -3.64
CA ILE A 201 -4.12 -9.30 -4.65
C ILE A 201 -3.97 -10.70 -4.08
N MET A 202 -3.44 -10.86 -2.86
CA MET A 202 -3.43 -12.15 -2.19
C MET A 202 -4.88 -12.61 -2.00
N GLU A 203 -5.15 -13.86 -2.36
CA GLU A 203 -6.52 -14.34 -2.39
C GLU A 203 -7.17 -14.32 -1.01
N HIS A 204 -8.40 -13.82 -0.98
CA HIS A 204 -9.20 -13.62 0.22
C HIS A 204 -10.66 -14.01 -0.08
N ALA A 205 -11.27 -14.91 0.68
CA ALA A 205 -12.63 -15.39 0.38
C ALA A 205 -13.74 -14.36 0.68
N TYR A 206 -13.50 -13.45 1.63
CA TYR A 206 -14.44 -12.40 2.01
C TYR A 206 -14.09 -11.08 1.31
N TYR A 207 -14.84 -10.72 0.26
CA TYR A 207 -14.52 -9.55 -0.57
C TYR A 207 -14.54 -8.22 0.21
N ALA A 208 -15.49 -8.09 1.14
CA ALA A 208 -15.59 -6.91 2.02
C ALA A 208 -14.51 -6.86 3.12
N SER A 209 -13.57 -7.81 3.18
CA SER A 209 -12.34 -7.64 3.96
C SER A 209 -11.35 -6.69 3.32
N PHE A 210 -11.62 -6.24 2.10
CA PHE A 210 -10.73 -5.37 1.33
C PHE A 210 -9.34 -5.97 1.05
N GLY A 211 -9.22 -7.31 1.12
CA GLY A 211 -7.95 -8.01 0.95
C GLY A 211 -7.31 -8.47 2.26
N TYR A 212 -7.73 -7.95 3.42
CA TYR A 212 -7.05 -8.22 4.69
C TYR A 212 -7.30 -9.63 5.24
N GLN A 213 -8.39 -10.31 4.85
CA GLN A 213 -8.68 -11.68 5.29
C GLN A 213 -8.14 -12.73 4.29
N VAL A 214 -6.81 -12.80 4.16
CA VAL A 214 -6.14 -13.72 3.24
C VAL A 214 -6.42 -15.17 3.59
N THR A 215 -6.74 -15.96 2.55
CA THR A 215 -7.00 -17.40 2.64
C THR A 215 -5.96 -18.24 1.91
N SER A 216 -5.48 -17.82 0.73
CA SER A 216 -4.48 -18.54 -0.07
C SER A 216 -3.33 -17.61 -0.47
N TYR A 217 -2.20 -17.72 0.23
CA TYR A 217 -1.11 -16.74 0.19
C TYR A 217 -0.37 -16.68 -1.15
N PHE A 218 -0.31 -17.78 -1.90
CA PHE A 218 0.38 -17.87 -3.18
C PHE A 218 -0.56 -17.67 -4.39
N ALA A 219 -1.86 -17.45 -4.14
CA ALA A 219 -2.85 -17.28 -5.18
C ALA A 219 -3.12 -15.79 -5.43
N ALA A 220 -3.01 -15.37 -6.69
CA ALA A 220 -3.58 -14.10 -7.15
C ALA A 220 -5.11 -14.20 -7.16
N SER A 221 -5.78 -13.19 -6.62
CA SER A 221 -7.23 -13.24 -6.41
C SER A 221 -7.99 -13.48 -7.71
N SER A 222 -8.73 -14.59 -7.74
CA SER A 222 -9.43 -15.06 -8.92
C SER A 222 -10.60 -14.18 -9.35
N ARG A 223 -11.03 -13.29 -8.45
CA ARG A 223 -12.13 -12.35 -8.70
C ARG A 223 -11.86 -11.42 -9.86
N PHE A 224 -10.59 -11.06 -10.06
CA PHE A 224 -10.20 -10.06 -11.05
C PHE A 224 -9.70 -10.68 -12.36
N GLY A 225 -9.47 -11.99 -12.37
CA GLY A 225 -8.96 -12.71 -13.53
C GLY A 225 -8.00 -13.83 -13.13
N THR A 226 -7.11 -14.15 -14.05
CA THR A 226 -6.12 -15.22 -13.96
C THR A 226 -4.75 -14.68 -13.51
N PRO A 227 -3.86 -15.55 -13.02
CA PRO A 227 -2.46 -15.19 -12.76
C PRO A 227 -1.76 -14.52 -13.95
N GLU A 228 -2.04 -14.96 -15.18
CA GLU A 228 -1.41 -14.40 -16.37
C GLU A 228 -1.87 -12.96 -16.67
N GLU A 229 -3.13 -12.64 -16.39
CA GLU A 229 -3.66 -11.28 -16.55
C GLU A 229 -3.08 -10.31 -15.51
N LEU A 230 -2.77 -10.79 -14.30
CA LEU A 230 -2.02 -9.98 -13.31
C LEU A 230 -0.58 -9.72 -13.77
N LYS A 231 0.11 -10.74 -14.32
CA LYS A 231 1.46 -10.55 -14.89
C LYS A 231 1.44 -9.51 -16.02
N GLN A 232 0.43 -9.57 -16.90
CA GLN A 232 0.25 -8.59 -17.97
C GLN A 232 0.00 -7.17 -17.44
N LEU A 233 -0.78 -7.02 -16.37
CA LEU A 233 -1.00 -5.72 -15.71
C LEU A 233 0.31 -5.13 -15.23
N ILE A 234 1.12 -5.90 -14.51
CA ILE A 234 2.39 -5.43 -13.94
C ILE A 234 3.39 -5.11 -15.06
N ASP A 235 3.51 -5.98 -16.07
CA ASP A 235 4.37 -5.74 -17.24
C ASP A 235 3.94 -4.49 -18.04
N ALA A 236 2.63 -4.24 -18.16
CA ALA A 236 2.11 -3.02 -18.76
C ALA A 236 2.43 -1.77 -17.94
N ALA A 237 2.34 -1.83 -16.60
CA ALA A 237 2.77 -0.74 -15.73
C ALA A 237 4.29 -0.46 -15.87
N HIS A 238 5.11 -1.51 -15.96
CA HIS A 238 6.55 -1.41 -16.21
C HIS A 238 6.84 -0.76 -17.57
N SER A 239 6.08 -1.07 -18.61
CA SER A 239 6.19 -0.41 -19.93
C SER A 239 5.96 1.10 -19.86
N MET A 240 5.20 1.57 -18.86
CA MET A 240 4.93 2.98 -18.60
C MET A 240 5.93 3.60 -17.61
N GLY A 241 6.93 2.84 -17.16
CA GLY A 241 7.92 3.28 -16.16
C GLY A 241 7.35 3.45 -14.76
N ILE A 242 6.28 2.71 -14.42
CA ILE A 242 5.62 2.75 -13.11
C ILE A 242 6.03 1.51 -12.32
N VAL A 243 6.58 1.70 -11.11
CA VAL A 243 6.84 0.57 -10.20
C VAL A 243 5.53 0.10 -9.55
N VAL A 244 5.41 -1.19 -9.26
CA VAL A 244 4.21 -1.78 -8.64
C VAL A 244 4.60 -2.47 -7.34
N LEU A 245 4.03 -1.99 -6.24
CA LEU A 245 4.14 -2.60 -4.91
C LEU A 245 2.90 -3.45 -4.63
N LEU A 246 3.10 -4.54 -3.90
CA LEU A 246 2.03 -5.43 -3.44
C LEU A 246 1.72 -5.19 -1.96
N ASP A 247 0.45 -5.19 -1.57
CA ASP A 247 0.04 -5.37 -0.17
C ASP A 247 0.31 -6.81 0.28
N VAL A 248 1.18 -6.96 1.28
CA VAL A 248 1.51 -8.23 1.91
C VAL A 248 0.91 -8.28 3.30
N VAL A 249 -0.10 -9.13 3.45
CA VAL A 249 -0.79 -9.36 4.73
C VAL A 249 -0.17 -10.59 5.41
N HIS A 250 1.02 -10.38 5.98
CA HIS A 250 1.70 -11.41 6.80
C HIS A 250 1.46 -11.25 8.30
N SER A 251 0.68 -10.25 8.72
CA SER A 251 0.35 -10.01 10.12
C SER A 251 -0.61 -11.04 10.71
N HIS A 252 -1.51 -11.58 9.90
CA HIS A 252 -2.53 -12.54 10.30
C HIS A 252 -3.05 -13.33 9.09
N ALA A 253 -3.89 -14.34 9.35
CA ALA A 253 -4.62 -15.11 8.35
C ALA A 253 -6.11 -15.23 8.70
N SER A 254 -6.95 -15.46 7.69
CA SER A 254 -8.36 -15.75 7.89
C SER A 254 -8.58 -16.99 8.78
N LYS A 255 -9.67 -16.99 9.56
CA LYS A 255 -10.14 -18.17 10.33
C LYS A 255 -10.77 -19.26 9.45
N ASN A 256 -10.93 -19.03 8.15
CA ASN A 256 -11.44 -20.03 7.21
C ASN A 256 -10.60 -21.31 7.21
N THR A 257 -11.26 -22.47 7.35
CA THR A 257 -10.58 -23.78 7.43
C THR A 257 -10.71 -24.61 6.15
N GLU A 258 -11.80 -24.51 5.41
CA GLU A 258 -12.02 -25.32 4.20
C GLU A 258 -11.29 -24.77 2.97
N ASP A 259 -11.21 -23.45 2.87
CA ASP A 259 -10.58 -22.70 1.79
C ASP A 259 -9.46 -21.77 2.26
N GLY A 260 -9.08 -21.84 3.55
CA GLY A 260 -8.01 -21.05 4.14
C GLY A 260 -6.96 -21.91 4.83
N LEU A 261 -5.94 -21.22 5.37
CA LEU A 261 -4.78 -21.85 6.03
C LEU A 261 -5.10 -22.40 7.43
N ASN A 262 -6.21 -21.96 8.04
CA ASN A 262 -6.58 -22.32 9.39
C ASN A 262 -6.85 -23.83 9.53
N CYS A 263 -6.32 -24.44 10.60
CA CYS A 263 -6.49 -25.86 10.87
C CYS A 263 -6.17 -26.77 9.68
N PHE A 264 -5.12 -26.43 8.92
CA PHE A 264 -4.69 -27.19 7.73
C PHE A 264 -4.49 -28.67 8.04
N ASP A 265 -3.64 -29.02 9.00
CA ASP A 265 -3.35 -30.41 9.36
C ASP A 265 -4.33 -30.99 10.42
N GLY A 266 -5.41 -30.26 10.70
CA GLY A 266 -6.39 -30.59 11.74
C GLY A 266 -6.00 -30.15 13.16
N SER A 267 -4.80 -29.58 13.36
CA SER A 267 -4.41 -28.94 14.62
C SER A 267 -4.67 -27.43 14.59
N ASP A 268 -4.65 -26.78 15.76
CA ASP A 268 -4.74 -25.33 15.86
C ASP A 268 -3.40 -24.62 15.64
N SER A 269 -2.27 -25.33 15.61
CA SER A 269 -0.92 -24.77 15.80
C SER A 269 0.05 -24.99 14.64
N CYS A 270 -0.41 -25.50 13.50
CA CYS A 270 0.44 -25.77 12.32
C CYS A 270 1.22 -24.51 11.87
N PHE A 271 0.56 -23.54 11.24
CA PHE A 271 1.18 -22.27 10.83
C PHE A 271 1.10 -21.18 11.90
N PHE A 272 0.36 -21.43 12.98
CA PHE A 272 -0.09 -20.42 13.93
C PHE A 272 0.31 -20.80 15.35
N HIS A 273 0.31 -19.84 16.27
CA HIS A 273 0.29 -20.22 17.68
C HIS A 273 -1.04 -20.91 18.04
N SER A 274 -1.06 -21.77 19.07
CA SER A 274 -2.34 -22.21 19.65
C SER A 274 -3.03 -21.02 20.35
N PRO A 275 -4.37 -21.00 20.42
CA PRO A 275 -5.09 -20.02 21.23
C PRO A 275 -4.66 -20.07 22.71
N PRO A 276 -4.67 -18.94 23.44
CA PRO A 276 -5.14 -17.63 23.00
C PRO A 276 -4.13 -16.82 22.17
N ARG A 277 -2.82 -17.10 22.22
CA ARG A 277 -1.79 -16.33 21.50
C ARG A 277 -1.99 -16.35 19.98
N GLY A 278 -2.57 -17.44 19.45
CA GLY A 278 -2.83 -17.62 18.04
C GLY A 278 -4.07 -16.93 17.46
N GLU A 279 -4.77 -16.10 18.23
CA GLU A 279 -5.99 -15.44 17.78
C GLU A 279 -5.93 -13.92 17.96
N HIS A 280 -6.27 -13.20 16.89
CA HIS A 280 -6.46 -11.75 16.95
C HIS A 280 -7.94 -11.45 17.25
N SER A 281 -8.24 -11.00 18.47
CA SER A 281 -9.61 -10.87 18.96
C SER A 281 -10.44 -9.84 18.18
N LEU A 282 -9.86 -8.67 17.89
CA LEU A 282 -10.56 -7.59 17.18
C LEU A 282 -10.84 -7.92 15.70
N TRP A 283 -9.93 -8.64 15.06
CA TRP A 283 -10.04 -8.99 13.63
C TRP A 283 -10.66 -10.37 13.41
N GLY A 284 -10.95 -11.13 14.47
CA GLY A 284 -11.44 -12.50 14.35
C GLY A 284 -10.53 -13.40 13.52
N SER A 285 -9.21 -13.28 13.66
CA SER A 285 -8.21 -13.87 12.75
C SER A 285 -7.22 -14.81 13.46
N ARG A 286 -6.38 -15.53 12.71
CA ARG A 286 -5.27 -16.37 13.22
C ARG A 286 -3.93 -15.63 13.15
N LEU A 287 -3.05 -15.85 14.13
CA LEU A 287 -1.73 -15.23 14.22
C LEU A 287 -0.60 -16.25 14.01
N PHE A 288 0.31 -15.92 13.08
CA PHE A 288 1.43 -16.79 12.71
C PHE A 288 2.36 -17.07 13.88
N ASN A 289 2.95 -18.26 13.88
CA ASN A 289 4.09 -18.58 14.74
C ASN A 289 5.39 -18.29 14.00
N TYR A 290 5.86 -17.04 14.04
CA TYR A 290 7.06 -16.60 13.31
C TYR A 290 8.35 -17.32 13.76
N GLY A 291 8.38 -17.90 14.97
CA GLY A 291 9.49 -18.71 15.45
C GLY A 291 9.55 -20.12 14.82
N SER A 292 8.53 -20.54 14.07
CA SER A 292 8.51 -21.84 13.39
C SER A 292 9.28 -21.81 12.07
N TRP A 293 10.17 -22.79 11.87
CA TRP A 293 11.02 -22.89 10.69
C TRP A 293 10.24 -22.96 9.37
N GLU A 294 9.18 -23.76 9.32
CA GLU A 294 8.38 -23.91 8.10
C GLU A 294 7.42 -22.72 7.89
N VAL A 295 7.11 -21.94 8.94
CA VAL A 295 6.40 -20.66 8.80
C VAL A 295 7.33 -19.60 8.21
N LEU A 296 8.58 -19.50 8.68
CA LEU A 296 9.60 -18.66 8.04
C LEU A 296 9.79 -19.04 6.57
N ARG A 297 9.89 -20.34 6.27
CA ARG A 297 10.00 -20.85 4.89
C ARG A 297 8.81 -20.40 4.05
N PHE A 298 7.60 -20.56 4.57
CA PHE A 298 6.35 -20.20 3.90
C PHE A 298 6.29 -18.71 3.57
N LEU A 299 6.45 -17.85 4.59
CA LEU A 299 6.31 -16.39 4.43
C LEU A 299 7.45 -15.78 3.60
N LEU A 300 8.70 -16.19 3.82
CA LEU A 300 9.83 -15.68 3.03
C LEU A 300 9.78 -16.19 1.58
N SER A 301 9.30 -17.42 1.36
CA SER A 301 9.04 -17.92 0.01
C SER A 301 7.88 -17.22 -0.67
N ASN A 302 6.89 -16.74 0.10
CA ASN A 302 5.78 -15.96 -0.44
C ASN A 302 6.25 -14.61 -0.98
N LEU A 303 7.11 -13.91 -0.25
CA LEU A 303 7.75 -12.68 -0.74
C LEU A 303 8.52 -12.94 -2.05
N ARG A 304 9.32 -14.01 -2.08
CA ARG A 304 10.08 -14.39 -3.27
C ARG A 304 9.19 -14.79 -4.45
N TRP A 305 8.08 -15.45 -4.19
CA TRP A 305 7.07 -15.82 -5.19
C TRP A 305 6.51 -14.58 -5.89
N TRP A 306 6.09 -13.57 -5.14
CA TRP A 306 5.57 -12.33 -5.72
C TRP A 306 6.63 -11.53 -6.49
N MET A 307 7.89 -11.56 -6.04
CA MET A 307 9.02 -10.94 -6.78
C MET A 307 9.37 -11.68 -8.07
N GLU A 308 9.44 -13.02 -8.08
CA GLU A 308 9.88 -13.80 -9.24
C GLU A 308 8.74 -14.09 -10.24
N GLU A 309 7.56 -14.49 -9.77
CA GLU A 309 6.46 -14.95 -10.63
C GLU A 309 5.70 -13.77 -11.27
N TYR A 310 5.47 -12.70 -10.50
CA TYR A 310 4.63 -11.58 -10.92
C TYR A 310 5.40 -10.29 -11.19
N CYS A 311 6.69 -10.27 -10.86
CA CYS A 311 7.55 -9.10 -11.05
C CYS A 311 7.14 -7.84 -10.27
N PHE A 312 6.52 -7.97 -9.08
CA PHE A 312 6.32 -6.81 -8.18
C PHE A 312 7.65 -6.19 -7.76
N ASP A 313 7.73 -4.87 -7.63
CA ASP A 313 8.94 -4.09 -7.32
C ASP A 313 9.18 -3.89 -5.81
N GLY A 314 8.30 -4.45 -4.99
CA GLY A 314 8.37 -4.33 -3.55
C GLY A 314 7.00 -4.51 -2.91
N PHE A 315 6.90 -4.11 -1.64
CA PHE A 315 5.78 -4.46 -0.80
C PHE A 315 5.40 -3.35 0.18
N ARG A 316 4.10 -3.26 0.50
CA ARG A 316 3.65 -2.73 1.77
C ARG A 316 3.33 -3.90 2.69
N PHE A 317 3.90 -3.91 3.89
CA PHE A 317 3.57 -4.88 4.93
C PHE A 317 2.46 -4.30 5.80
N ASP A 318 1.30 -4.94 5.78
CA ASP A 318 0.10 -4.45 6.46
C ASP A 318 -0.02 -4.99 7.89
N GLY A 319 -0.51 -4.14 8.79
CA GLY A 319 -0.68 -4.46 10.20
C GLY A 319 0.64 -4.71 10.94
N VAL A 320 1.72 -3.99 10.60
CA VAL A 320 3.03 -4.16 11.25
C VAL A 320 2.92 -3.88 12.75
N THR A 321 2.15 -2.88 13.19
CA THR A 321 1.90 -2.66 14.64
C THR A 321 1.34 -3.91 15.34
N SER A 322 0.47 -4.69 14.67
CA SER A 322 -0.07 -5.94 15.22
C SER A 322 1.02 -7.01 15.36
N MET A 323 1.98 -7.04 14.42
CA MET A 323 3.12 -7.94 14.48
C MET A 323 4.10 -7.56 15.58
N LEU A 324 4.42 -6.27 15.72
CA LEU A 324 5.47 -5.78 16.61
C LEU A 324 5.16 -6.06 18.09
N TYR A 325 3.88 -6.07 18.48
CA TYR A 325 3.50 -6.14 19.89
C TYR A 325 2.54 -7.30 20.17
N HIS A 326 2.74 -8.01 21.28
CA HIS A 326 1.82 -9.05 21.75
C HIS A 326 0.42 -8.53 22.11
N HIS A 327 0.29 -7.23 22.42
CA HIS A 327 -1.01 -6.57 22.58
C HIS A 327 -1.57 -5.99 21.27
N HIS A 328 -0.83 -6.09 20.18
CA HIS A 328 -1.21 -5.69 18.82
C HIS A 328 -1.57 -4.20 18.67
N GLY A 329 -1.10 -3.34 19.58
CA GLY A 329 -1.53 -1.93 19.68
C GLY A 329 -2.97 -1.73 20.20
N ILE A 330 -3.72 -2.80 20.50
CA ILE A 330 -5.11 -2.70 20.96
C ILE A 330 -5.15 -2.12 22.37
N GLY A 331 -5.98 -1.08 22.56
CA GLY A 331 -6.15 -0.42 23.85
C GLY A 331 -4.86 0.21 24.41
N SER A 332 -3.84 0.39 23.57
CA SER A 332 -2.53 0.90 23.94
C SER A 332 -2.30 2.24 23.26
N GLY A 333 -1.82 3.23 24.00
CA GLY A 333 -1.37 4.51 23.45
C GLY A 333 0.14 4.49 23.22
N PHE A 334 0.60 5.25 22.23
CA PHE A 334 2.02 5.47 21.96
C PHE A 334 2.32 6.95 22.13
N SER A 335 2.83 7.32 23.31
CA SER A 335 3.15 8.70 23.68
C SER A 335 4.48 9.17 23.09
N GLY A 336 5.34 8.23 22.69
CA GLY A 336 6.72 8.49 22.31
C GLY A 336 7.74 8.15 23.40
N ASP A 337 7.29 7.67 24.57
CA ASP A 337 8.17 7.08 25.58
C ASP A 337 8.74 5.76 25.07
N TYR A 338 10.07 5.62 25.10
CA TYR A 338 10.77 4.47 24.50
C TYR A 338 10.46 3.16 25.23
N SER A 339 9.97 3.20 26.46
CA SER A 339 9.52 2.01 27.20
C SER A 339 8.29 1.33 26.57
N GLU A 340 7.47 2.07 25.82
CA GLU A 340 6.31 1.55 25.09
C GLU A 340 6.75 0.72 23.87
N TYR A 341 7.90 1.06 23.28
CA TYR A 341 8.42 0.42 22.06
C TYR A 341 9.42 -0.70 22.32
N PHE A 342 10.03 -0.74 23.51
CA PHE A 342 11.07 -1.71 23.85
C PHE A 342 10.77 -2.34 25.22
N GLY A 343 10.51 -3.65 25.23
CA GLY A 343 10.24 -4.40 26.45
C GLY A 343 9.67 -5.78 26.16
N LEU A 344 9.12 -6.43 27.18
CA LEU A 344 8.56 -7.78 27.08
C LEU A 344 7.27 -7.86 26.23
N GLN A 345 6.67 -6.70 25.92
CA GLN A 345 5.50 -6.61 25.06
C GLN A 345 5.81 -6.79 23.58
N VAL A 346 7.07 -6.67 23.18
CA VAL A 346 7.50 -6.75 21.79
C VAL A 346 7.63 -8.21 21.38
N ASP A 347 7.08 -8.57 20.22
CA ASP A 347 7.19 -9.93 19.69
C ASP A 347 8.53 -10.09 18.97
N GLU A 348 9.52 -10.68 19.65
CA GLU A 348 10.87 -10.86 19.10
C GLU A 348 10.89 -11.80 17.88
N ASP A 349 9.99 -12.79 17.81
CA ASP A 349 9.91 -13.71 16.68
C ASP A 349 9.47 -12.97 15.41
N SER A 350 8.47 -12.08 15.55
CA SER A 350 8.00 -11.26 14.43
C SER A 350 9.06 -10.25 13.97
N LEU A 351 9.79 -9.63 14.91
CA LEU A 351 10.91 -8.74 14.58
C LEU A 351 11.98 -9.45 13.76
N VAL A 352 12.39 -10.63 14.19
CA VAL A 352 13.40 -11.43 13.47
C VAL A 352 12.91 -11.78 12.07
N TYR A 353 11.63 -12.16 11.92
CA TYR A 353 11.02 -12.40 10.62
C TYR A 353 11.08 -11.14 9.72
N LEU A 354 10.70 -9.96 10.23
CA LEU A 354 10.73 -8.70 9.46
C LEU A 354 12.15 -8.30 9.06
N MET A 355 13.13 -8.47 9.95
CA MET A 355 14.55 -8.23 9.64
C MET A 355 15.06 -9.19 8.57
N LEU A 356 14.72 -10.49 8.66
CA LEU A 356 15.06 -11.49 7.63
C LEU A 356 14.42 -11.14 6.29
N ALA A 357 13.13 -10.81 6.28
CA ALA A 357 12.39 -10.42 5.08
C ALA A 357 13.07 -9.23 4.38
N ASN A 358 13.31 -8.14 5.10
CA ASN A 358 13.94 -6.95 4.53
C ASN A 358 15.39 -7.21 4.10
N HIS A 359 16.18 -7.93 4.89
CA HIS A 359 17.56 -8.26 4.52
C HIS A 359 17.61 -9.08 3.22
N ILE A 360 16.78 -10.13 3.13
CA ILE A 360 16.73 -11.00 1.95
C ILE A 360 16.26 -10.24 0.72
N LEU A 361 15.19 -9.46 0.85
CA LEU A 361 14.64 -8.67 -0.27
C LEU A 361 15.65 -7.69 -0.82
N HIS A 362 16.31 -6.89 0.02
CA HIS A 362 17.29 -5.90 -0.44
C HIS A 362 18.60 -6.53 -0.92
N THR A 363 18.95 -7.73 -0.44
CA THR A 363 20.15 -8.45 -0.92
C THR A 363 19.93 -9.03 -2.32
N LEU A 364 18.75 -9.58 -2.58
CA LEU A 364 18.40 -10.18 -3.88
C LEU A 364 17.94 -9.14 -4.91
N TYR A 365 17.28 -8.09 -4.43
CA TYR A 365 16.63 -7.06 -5.23
C TYR A 365 17.01 -5.68 -4.64
N PRO A 366 18.18 -5.12 -4.99
CA PRO A 366 18.67 -3.88 -4.38
C PRO A 366 17.76 -2.67 -4.56
N ASP A 367 16.99 -2.65 -5.65
CA ASP A 367 16.03 -1.59 -5.97
C ASP A 367 14.62 -1.86 -5.38
N CYS A 368 14.46 -2.96 -4.62
CA CYS A 368 13.21 -3.25 -3.91
C CYS A 368 12.81 -2.09 -3.00
N ILE A 369 11.50 -1.96 -2.80
CA ILE A 369 10.93 -0.99 -1.87
C ILE A 369 10.05 -1.70 -0.87
N THR A 370 10.32 -1.52 0.42
CA THR A 370 9.43 -2.02 1.48
C THR A 370 8.86 -0.89 2.33
N VAL A 371 7.54 -0.88 2.47
CA VAL A 371 6.77 0.10 3.25
C VAL A 371 6.14 -0.60 4.45
N ALA A 372 6.27 -0.05 5.65
CA ALA A 372 5.60 -0.55 6.84
C ALA A 372 4.32 0.26 7.14
N GLU A 373 3.20 -0.44 7.26
CA GLU A 373 1.98 0.10 7.89
C GLU A 373 2.08 -0.07 9.41
N ASP A 374 2.68 0.92 10.07
CA ASP A 374 2.82 0.97 11.52
C ASP A 374 2.27 2.28 12.08
N VAL A 375 1.21 2.22 12.89
CA VAL A 375 0.65 3.38 13.58
C VAL A 375 1.45 3.74 14.84
N SER A 376 2.21 2.80 15.42
CA SER A 376 2.86 3.03 16.71
C SER A 376 3.94 4.11 16.69
N GLY A 377 4.76 4.18 15.64
CA GLY A 377 5.90 5.08 15.63
C GLY A 377 7.23 4.41 15.96
N MET A 378 7.34 3.07 15.85
CA MET A 378 8.51 2.33 16.35
C MET A 378 9.85 2.91 15.84
N PRO A 379 10.76 3.34 16.74
CA PRO A 379 12.06 3.86 16.34
C PRO A 379 12.91 2.81 15.60
N ALA A 380 13.65 3.26 14.58
CA ALA A 380 14.52 2.43 13.74
C ALA A 380 13.80 1.38 12.88
N LEU A 381 12.46 1.49 12.74
CA LEU A 381 11.67 0.68 11.82
C LEU A 381 12.19 0.82 10.38
N CYS A 382 12.54 2.05 9.99
CA CYS A 382 13.00 2.38 8.63
C CYS A 382 14.52 2.61 8.54
N ARG A 383 15.29 1.93 9.40
CA ARG A 383 16.77 1.92 9.35
C ARG A 383 17.28 0.56 8.89
N GLY A 384 18.45 0.53 8.27
CA GLY A 384 19.03 -0.69 7.73
C GLY A 384 19.23 -1.77 8.80
N VAL A 385 19.07 -3.04 8.42
CA VAL A 385 19.22 -4.17 9.34
C VAL A 385 20.62 -4.21 9.96
N GLU A 386 21.66 -3.91 9.18
CA GLU A 386 23.06 -3.83 9.64
C GLU A 386 23.31 -2.71 10.68
N GLU A 387 22.42 -1.72 10.76
CA GLU A 387 22.45 -0.67 11.79
C GLU A 387 21.66 -1.06 13.06
N GLY A 388 21.02 -2.24 13.07
CA GLY A 388 20.11 -2.70 14.11
C GLY A 388 18.67 -2.22 13.94
N GLY A 389 18.28 -1.72 12.76
CA GLY A 389 16.89 -1.42 12.40
C GLY A 389 16.14 -2.63 11.81
N LEU A 390 14.87 -2.43 11.41
CA LEU A 390 14.06 -3.50 10.81
C LEU A 390 14.17 -3.58 9.28
N GLY A 391 14.83 -2.62 8.64
CA GLY A 391 15.17 -2.66 7.23
C GLY A 391 14.10 -2.17 6.26
N PHE A 392 13.00 -1.58 6.74
CA PHE A 392 12.02 -0.95 5.86
C PHE A 392 12.59 0.31 5.21
N ASP A 393 12.18 0.61 3.98
CA ASP A 393 12.52 1.87 3.32
C ASP A 393 11.67 3.04 3.85
N TYR A 394 10.37 2.80 4.03
CA TYR A 394 9.40 3.81 4.43
C TYR A 394 8.42 3.28 5.49
N ARG A 395 7.82 4.22 6.24
CA ARG A 395 6.59 3.99 6.99
C ARG A 395 5.46 4.88 6.49
N LEU A 396 4.21 4.50 6.75
CA LEU A 396 3.06 5.38 6.52
C LEU A 396 2.97 6.47 7.61
N ALA A 397 2.69 7.71 7.21
CA ALA A 397 2.45 8.84 8.12
C ALA A 397 0.98 8.91 8.56
N MET A 398 0.54 7.88 9.29
CA MET A 398 -0.88 7.61 9.57
C MET A 398 -1.59 8.67 10.43
N ALA A 399 -0.86 9.53 11.15
CA ALA A 399 -1.44 10.61 11.94
C ALA A 399 -1.95 11.80 11.11
N ILE A 400 -1.50 11.94 9.85
CA ILE A 400 -1.87 13.09 9.01
C ILE A 400 -3.37 13.09 8.65
N PRO A 401 -3.95 11.98 8.14
CA PRO A 401 -5.39 11.93 7.88
C PRO A 401 -6.25 12.21 9.11
N ASP A 402 -5.89 11.64 10.28
CA ASP A 402 -6.62 11.86 11.52
C ASP A 402 -6.70 13.34 11.88
N LYS A 403 -5.61 14.08 11.66
CA LYS A 403 -5.58 15.53 11.88
C LYS A 403 -6.52 16.27 10.94
N TRP A 404 -6.56 15.91 9.66
CA TRP A 404 -7.49 16.55 8.72
C TRP A 404 -8.94 16.25 9.05
N ILE A 405 -9.28 15.02 9.43
CA ILE A 405 -10.62 14.64 9.87
C ILE A 405 -11.00 15.41 11.13
N GLN A 406 -10.11 15.44 12.14
CA GLN A 406 -10.34 16.17 13.39
C GLN A 406 -10.69 17.63 13.09
N ILE A 407 -9.88 18.30 12.28
CA ILE A 407 -10.05 19.71 11.94
C ILE A 407 -11.37 19.93 11.18
N LEU A 408 -11.67 19.11 10.17
CA LEU A 408 -12.87 19.26 9.34
C LEU A 408 -14.17 18.92 10.08
N LYS A 409 -14.10 18.04 11.08
CA LYS A 409 -15.25 17.57 11.85
C LYS A 409 -15.55 18.46 13.05
N GLU A 410 -14.52 18.97 13.72
CA GLU A 410 -14.65 19.55 15.06
C GLU A 410 -14.47 21.08 15.08
N LEU A 411 -13.80 21.66 14.07
CA LEU A 411 -13.40 23.07 14.09
C LEU A 411 -13.99 23.85 12.91
N LYS A 412 -14.20 25.16 13.14
CA LYS A 412 -14.45 26.12 12.05
C LYS A 412 -13.12 26.60 11.48
N ASP A 413 -13.13 27.07 10.23
CA ASP A 413 -11.92 27.53 9.51
C ASP A 413 -11.10 28.57 10.30
N GLU A 414 -11.76 29.52 10.95
CA GLU A 414 -11.10 30.54 11.77
C GLU A 414 -10.39 29.99 13.03
N ASP A 415 -10.82 28.82 13.50
CA ASP A 415 -10.32 28.14 14.69
C ASP A 415 -9.20 27.13 14.37
N TRP A 416 -8.81 26.99 13.10
CA TRP A 416 -7.70 26.12 12.71
C TRP A 416 -6.39 26.63 13.30
N ASP A 417 -5.72 25.78 14.07
CA ASP A 417 -4.39 26.02 14.64
C ASP A 417 -3.32 25.66 13.60
N ILE A 418 -2.68 26.69 13.06
CA ILE A 418 -1.69 26.55 11.99
C ILE A 418 -0.42 25.85 12.53
N GLY A 419 -0.03 26.17 13.75
CA GLY A 419 1.07 25.53 14.46
C GLY A 419 0.89 24.03 14.62
N ASP A 420 -0.32 23.59 14.99
CA ASP A 420 -0.66 22.17 15.19
C ASP A 420 -0.71 21.38 13.87
N ILE A 421 -1.25 21.97 12.81
CA ILE A 421 -1.19 21.40 11.45
C ILE A 421 0.26 21.16 11.04
N ILE A 422 1.11 22.20 11.15
CA ILE A 422 2.52 22.10 10.78
C ILE A 422 3.24 21.10 11.68
N HIS A 423 2.98 21.11 12.99
CA HIS A 423 3.55 20.15 13.91
C HIS A 423 3.22 18.73 13.47
N THR A 424 1.97 18.43 13.14
CA THR A 424 1.56 17.09 12.68
C THR A 424 2.29 16.66 11.41
N LEU A 425 2.41 17.55 10.42
CA LEU A 425 3.08 17.24 9.14
C LEU A 425 4.60 17.08 9.27
N THR A 426 5.21 17.71 10.29
CA THR A 426 6.67 17.75 10.46
C THR A 426 7.19 16.91 11.62
N ASN A 427 6.32 16.44 12.53
CA ASN A 427 6.68 15.62 13.68
C ASN A 427 6.97 14.17 13.27
N ARG A 428 8.13 13.98 12.66
CA ARG A 428 8.61 12.72 12.10
C ARG A 428 10.07 12.52 12.48
N ARG A 429 10.53 11.27 12.47
CA ARG A 429 11.90 10.92 12.84
C ARG A 429 12.87 11.32 11.73
N TYR A 430 13.83 12.18 12.05
CA TYR A 430 14.87 12.54 11.09
C TYR A 430 15.71 11.31 10.71
N GLY A 431 15.90 11.09 9.40
CA GLY A 431 16.65 9.95 8.87
C GLY A 431 15.83 8.67 8.66
N GLU A 432 14.53 8.67 8.95
CA GLU A 432 13.58 7.61 8.60
C GLU A 432 12.53 8.20 7.64
N LYS A 433 12.36 7.61 6.45
CA LYS A 433 11.48 8.16 5.43
C LYS A 433 10.01 7.81 5.72
N CYS A 434 9.11 8.75 5.47
CA CYS A 434 7.66 8.51 5.57
C CYS A 434 6.94 8.78 4.25
N ILE A 435 5.92 7.97 3.95
CA ILE A 435 4.93 8.27 2.90
C ILE A 435 3.78 9.05 3.54
N ALA A 436 3.54 10.26 3.05
CA ALA A 436 2.46 11.13 3.49
C ALA A 436 1.25 11.02 2.57
N TYR A 437 0.06 11.13 3.16
CA TYR A 437 -1.22 11.12 2.45
C TYR A 437 -2.24 11.88 3.28
N ALA A 438 -3.17 12.55 2.60
CA ALA A 438 -4.16 13.40 3.27
C ALA A 438 -5.38 12.60 3.73
N GLU A 439 -5.67 11.50 3.06
CA GLU A 439 -6.74 10.53 3.32
C GLU A 439 -6.34 9.18 2.69
N SER A 440 -6.85 8.08 3.23
CA SER A 440 -6.58 6.70 2.82
C SER A 440 -7.83 5.97 2.36
N HIS A 441 -7.66 4.69 2.03
CA HIS A 441 -8.75 3.76 1.79
C HIS A 441 -9.67 3.58 3.01
N ASP A 442 -9.20 3.74 4.25
CA ASP A 442 -10.03 3.63 5.46
C ASP A 442 -11.07 4.75 5.54
N GLN A 443 -10.67 6.01 5.30
CA GLN A 443 -11.62 7.13 5.26
C GLN A 443 -12.57 7.06 4.06
N ALA A 444 -12.20 6.31 3.02
CA ALA A 444 -13.10 6.08 1.90
C ALA A 444 -14.20 5.06 2.24
N LEU A 445 -14.07 4.24 3.27
CA LEU A 445 -15.06 3.21 3.61
C LEU A 445 -16.33 3.77 4.27
N VAL A 446 -17.42 3.00 4.18
CA VAL A 446 -18.67 3.29 4.88
C VAL A 446 -18.45 3.46 6.38
N GLY A 447 -18.96 4.56 6.93
CA GLY A 447 -18.79 4.90 8.35
C GLY A 447 -17.87 6.10 8.58
N ASP A 448 -17.10 6.51 7.56
CA ASP A 448 -16.40 7.79 7.51
C ASP A 448 -16.79 8.59 6.24
N LYS A 449 -16.11 9.71 5.98
CA LYS A 449 -16.26 10.53 4.78
C LYS A 449 -14.90 10.83 4.17
N SER A 450 -14.84 10.88 2.83
CA SER A 450 -13.69 11.43 2.11
C SER A 450 -13.49 12.92 2.44
N LEU A 451 -12.30 13.47 2.20
CA LEU A 451 -12.04 14.91 2.35
C LEU A 451 -13.02 15.74 1.53
N ALA A 452 -13.28 15.33 0.29
CA ALA A 452 -14.25 16.00 -0.57
C ALA A 452 -15.65 16.02 0.05
N PHE A 453 -16.09 14.90 0.64
CA PHE A 453 -17.42 14.81 1.24
C PHE A 453 -17.51 15.49 2.62
N TRP A 454 -16.41 15.56 3.39
CA TRP A 454 -16.31 16.45 4.57
C TRP A 454 -16.45 17.93 4.19
N LEU A 455 -15.88 18.32 3.05
CA LEU A 455 -15.82 19.71 2.62
C LEU A 455 -17.10 20.21 1.94
N MET A 456 -17.76 19.36 1.16
CA MET A 456 -18.86 19.75 0.27
C MET A 456 -20.18 19.03 0.54
N ASP A 457 -20.14 17.89 1.24
CA ASP A 457 -21.30 17.07 1.61
C ASP A 457 -22.28 16.89 0.41
N LYS A 458 -23.58 16.97 0.64
CA LYS A 458 -24.61 16.78 -0.39
C LYS A 458 -24.59 17.82 -1.51
N GLU A 459 -23.92 18.97 -1.36
CA GLU A 459 -23.84 19.95 -2.47
C GLU A 459 -23.06 19.39 -3.65
N MET A 460 -22.21 18.37 -3.43
CA MET A 460 -21.53 17.67 -4.53
C MET A 460 -22.50 17.11 -5.58
N TYR A 461 -23.71 16.70 -5.18
CA TYR A 461 -24.69 16.09 -6.07
C TYR A 461 -25.43 17.10 -6.96
N THR A 462 -25.46 18.37 -6.58
CA THR A 462 -26.26 19.40 -7.28
C THR A 462 -25.43 20.55 -7.83
N ASN A 463 -24.25 20.82 -7.28
CA ASN A 463 -23.48 22.04 -7.53
C ASN A 463 -22.09 21.79 -8.15
N MET A 464 -21.79 20.54 -8.52
CA MET A 464 -20.57 20.17 -9.26
C MET A 464 -20.65 20.40 -10.77
N SER A 465 -21.76 20.94 -11.29
CA SER A 465 -21.83 21.36 -12.70
C SER A 465 -21.09 22.69 -12.91
N SER A 466 -20.30 22.77 -13.98
CA SER A 466 -19.64 24.01 -14.43
C SER A 466 -20.62 24.99 -15.09
N GLN A 467 -21.85 24.56 -15.42
CA GLN A 467 -22.88 25.38 -16.07
C GLN A 467 -23.67 26.27 -15.12
N ILE A 468 -23.56 26.03 -13.81
CA ILE A 468 -24.20 26.83 -12.77
C ILE A 468 -23.15 27.58 -11.94
N PRO A 469 -23.49 28.75 -11.39
CA PRO A 469 -22.59 29.47 -10.50
C PRO A 469 -22.11 28.59 -9.34
N MET A 470 -20.81 28.65 -9.05
CA MET A 470 -20.22 27.92 -7.93
C MET A 470 -20.74 28.50 -6.61
N THR A 471 -21.28 27.67 -5.73
CA THR A 471 -21.70 28.09 -4.39
C THR A 471 -20.47 28.35 -3.52
N ALA A 472 -20.63 29.11 -2.44
CA ALA A 472 -19.54 29.34 -1.50
C ALA A 472 -19.03 28.03 -0.85
N ILE A 473 -19.89 27.00 -0.72
CA ILE A 473 -19.53 25.69 -0.17
C ILE A 473 -18.69 24.89 -1.17
N ILE A 474 -19.09 24.83 -2.45
CA ILE A 474 -18.30 24.16 -3.49
C ILE A 474 -16.97 24.89 -3.71
N ASP A 475 -16.96 26.22 -3.75
CA ASP A 475 -15.73 27.00 -3.88
C ASP A 475 -14.75 26.70 -2.74
N ARG A 476 -15.22 26.84 -1.49
CA ARG A 476 -14.42 26.47 -0.30
C ARG A 476 -13.91 25.04 -0.40
N GLY A 477 -14.78 24.09 -0.74
CA GLY A 477 -14.41 22.68 -0.77
C GLY A 477 -13.39 22.36 -1.85
N MET A 478 -13.53 22.92 -3.05
CA MET A 478 -12.55 22.73 -4.12
C MET A 478 -11.19 23.35 -3.76
N GLN A 479 -11.16 24.56 -3.19
CA GLN A 479 -9.90 25.20 -2.80
C GLN A 479 -9.21 24.43 -1.66
N LEU A 480 -9.94 24.09 -0.59
CA LEU A 480 -9.36 23.39 0.56
C LEU A 480 -8.91 21.97 0.20
N HIS A 481 -9.63 21.26 -0.69
CA HIS A 481 -9.21 19.95 -1.17
C HIS A 481 -7.83 20.00 -1.83
N LYS A 482 -7.60 20.97 -2.74
CA LYS A 482 -6.30 21.18 -3.38
C LYS A 482 -5.22 21.58 -2.36
N MET A 483 -5.53 22.52 -1.47
CA MET A 483 -4.57 23.04 -0.49
C MET A 483 -4.14 22.00 0.53
N ILE A 484 -5.08 21.21 1.08
CA ILE A 484 -4.78 20.12 2.03
C ILE A 484 -3.85 19.09 1.39
N ARG A 485 -4.15 18.70 0.14
CA ARG A 485 -3.35 17.72 -0.60
C ARG A 485 -1.95 18.25 -0.89
N LEU A 486 -1.82 19.48 -1.39
CA LEU A 486 -0.49 20.05 -1.65
C LEU A 486 0.31 20.30 -0.37
N LEU A 487 -0.31 20.79 0.71
CA LEU A 487 0.39 20.99 1.98
C LEU A 487 0.93 19.67 2.52
N THR A 488 0.11 18.61 2.44
CA THR A 488 0.53 17.25 2.80
C THR A 488 1.66 16.74 1.89
N HIS A 489 1.55 16.97 0.58
CA HIS A 489 2.54 16.57 -0.43
C HIS A 489 3.88 17.32 -0.28
N GLY A 490 3.85 18.61 0.03
CA GLY A 490 5.03 19.46 0.15
C GLY A 490 5.74 19.32 1.51
N LEU A 491 4.99 19.11 2.60
CA LEU A 491 5.52 19.19 3.97
C LEU A 491 5.49 17.87 4.75
N GLY A 492 4.63 16.92 4.36
CA GLY A 492 4.26 15.77 5.20
C GLY A 492 5.19 14.56 5.12
N GLY A 493 6.05 14.43 4.11
CA GLY A 493 6.75 13.17 3.83
C GLY A 493 7.94 13.25 2.90
N GLU A 494 8.59 12.10 2.70
CA GLU A 494 9.61 11.83 1.68
C GLU A 494 9.04 11.01 0.50
N GLY A 495 7.75 10.71 0.56
CA GLY A 495 6.92 10.23 -0.54
C GLY A 495 5.47 10.64 -0.31
N TYR A 496 4.65 10.51 -1.34
CA TYR A 496 3.22 10.82 -1.32
C TYR A 496 2.38 9.61 -1.73
N LEU A 497 1.19 9.47 -1.15
CA LEU A 497 0.22 8.45 -1.53
C LEU A 497 -1.17 9.08 -1.74
N ASN A 498 -1.89 8.55 -2.73
CA ASN A 498 -3.28 8.88 -3.02
C ASN A 498 -4.09 7.60 -3.28
N PHE A 499 -5.24 7.45 -2.64
CA PHE A 499 -6.17 6.36 -2.91
C PHE A 499 -7.06 6.64 -4.12
N ILE A 500 -7.22 5.65 -5.00
CA ILE A 500 -7.99 5.71 -6.26
C ILE A 500 -9.31 6.46 -6.11
N GLY A 501 -9.49 7.55 -6.86
CA GLY A 501 -10.69 8.39 -6.85
C GLY A 501 -10.55 9.68 -6.04
N ASN A 502 -9.74 9.68 -4.97
CA ASN A 502 -9.58 10.85 -4.12
C ASN A 502 -8.87 11.99 -4.84
N GLU A 503 -8.11 11.69 -5.90
CA GLU A 503 -7.40 12.70 -6.69
C GLU A 503 -8.32 13.74 -7.34
N PHE A 504 -9.55 13.35 -7.63
CA PHE A 504 -10.55 14.22 -8.22
C PHE A 504 -11.71 14.54 -7.28
N GLY A 505 -11.57 14.22 -5.98
CA GLY A 505 -12.62 14.43 -5.00
C GLY A 505 -13.86 13.58 -5.28
N HIS A 506 -13.68 12.28 -5.48
CA HIS A 506 -14.78 11.33 -5.70
C HIS A 506 -15.88 11.49 -4.61
N PRO A 507 -17.16 11.59 -4.99
CA PRO A 507 -18.27 11.77 -4.04
C PRO A 507 -18.57 10.47 -3.27
N GLU A 508 -19.58 10.50 -2.39
CA GLU A 508 -20.10 9.34 -1.67
C GLU A 508 -19.02 8.67 -0.78
N TRP A 509 -19.06 7.34 -0.69
CA TRP A 509 -18.15 6.48 0.05
C TRP A 509 -18.04 5.12 -0.68
N LEU A 510 -17.09 4.31 -0.26
CA LEU A 510 -16.85 2.93 -0.68
C LEU A 510 -17.55 1.98 0.28
N ASP A 511 -18.39 1.08 -0.22
CA ASP A 511 -18.98 0.00 0.59
C ASP A 511 -19.01 -1.28 -0.23
N PHE A 512 -18.50 -2.35 0.36
CA PHE A 512 -18.44 -3.65 -0.29
C PHE A 512 -19.72 -4.45 -0.06
N PRO A 513 -20.08 -5.38 -0.95
CA PRO A 513 -21.20 -6.29 -0.77
C PRO A 513 -21.10 -7.06 0.55
N ARG A 514 -22.12 -6.88 1.41
CA ARG A 514 -22.25 -7.56 2.70
C ARG A 514 -23.72 -7.68 3.08
N GLU A 515 -24.00 -8.44 4.13
CA GLU A 515 -25.40 -8.63 4.60
C GLU A 515 -26.07 -7.29 4.91
N GLY A 516 -25.36 -6.38 5.58
CA GLY A 516 -25.89 -5.07 5.98
C GLY A 516 -26.23 -4.10 4.84
N ASN A 517 -25.90 -4.41 3.58
CA ASN A 517 -26.31 -3.63 2.41
C ASN A 517 -26.94 -4.50 1.30
N ASN A 518 -27.48 -5.67 1.67
CA ASN A 518 -28.11 -6.63 0.76
C ASN A 518 -27.20 -7.08 -0.39
N GLN A 519 -25.91 -7.29 -0.10
CA GLN A 519 -24.89 -7.70 -1.09
C GLN A 519 -24.78 -6.72 -2.26
N SER A 520 -24.95 -5.41 -1.98
CA SER A 520 -24.91 -4.38 -3.01
C SER A 520 -23.49 -4.09 -3.48
N TYR A 521 -23.31 -4.04 -4.80
CA TYR A 521 -22.09 -3.56 -5.45
C TYR A 521 -22.17 -2.07 -5.81
N HIS A 522 -23.27 -1.38 -5.48
CA HIS A 522 -23.52 -0.01 -5.92
C HIS A 522 -22.43 0.98 -5.48
N TYR A 523 -21.85 0.80 -4.29
CA TYR A 523 -20.77 1.63 -3.79
C TYR A 523 -19.39 0.98 -3.94
N ALA A 524 -19.31 -0.26 -4.45
CA ALA A 524 -18.05 -0.98 -4.66
C ALA A 524 -17.46 -0.68 -6.05
N ARG A 525 -17.35 0.61 -6.39
CA ARG A 525 -17.01 1.10 -7.74
C ARG A 525 -16.32 2.46 -7.68
N ARG A 526 -15.79 2.91 -8.82
CA ARG A 526 -15.22 4.25 -9.01
C ARG A 526 -15.82 4.94 -10.21
N GLN A 527 -16.46 6.08 -9.96
CA GLN A 527 -17.22 6.85 -10.95
C GLN A 527 -16.30 7.66 -11.88
N PHE A 528 -15.42 7.00 -12.63
CA PHE A 528 -14.51 7.68 -13.58
C PHE A 528 -15.26 8.44 -14.68
N ASN A 529 -16.52 8.07 -14.93
CA ASN A 529 -17.43 8.82 -15.82
C ASN A 529 -17.64 10.28 -15.38
N LEU A 530 -17.39 10.63 -14.12
CA LEU A 530 -17.43 12.01 -13.63
C LEU A 530 -16.30 12.87 -14.22
N LEU A 531 -15.18 12.26 -14.61
CA LEU A 531 -14.07 12.92 -15.30
C LEU A 531 -14.32 13.07 -16.79
N ASP A 532 -15.01 12.08 -17.37
CA ASP A 532 -15.28 12.04 -18.82
C ASP A 532 -16.44 13.00 -19.22
N THR A 533 -17.06 13.68 -18.24
CA THR A 533 -18.14 14.65 -18.47
C THR A 533 -17.62 16.08 -18.33
N ASP A 534 -17.33 16.75 -19.45
CA ASP A 534 -16.76 18.11 -19.52
C ASP A 534 -17.52 19.20 -18.74
N GLN A 535 -18.81 18.96 -18.47
CA GLN A 535 -19.69 19.88 -17.76
C GLN A 535 -19.62 19.76 -16.22
N LEU A 536 -18.75 18.89 -15.69
CA LEU A 536 -18.55 18.71 -14.26
C LEU A 536 -17.19 19.27 -13.79
N ARG A 537 -17.13 19.66 -12.52
CA ARG A 537 -15.97 20.31 -11.89
C ARG A 537 -14.90 19.33 -11.41
N TYR A 538 -15.15 18.02 -11.42
CA TYR A 538 -14.20 17.00 -10.94
C TYR A 538 -12.87 17.00 -11.71
N TYR A 539 -12.92 17.27 -13.03
CA TYR A 539 -11.70 17.38 -13.84
C TYR A 539 -10.77 18.50 -13.37
N GLN A 540 -11.31 19.56 -12.74
CA GLN A 540 -10.49 20.65 -12.22
C GLN A 540 -9.63 20.20 -11.02
N LEU A 541 -10.15 19.31 -10.17
CA LEU A 541 -9.38 18.67 -9.09
C LEU A 541 -8.37 17.64 -9.66
N TYR A 542 -8.79 16.87 -10.67
CA TYR A 542 -7.92 15.93 -11.39
C TYR A 542 -6.72 16.63 -12.06
N ALA A 543 -6.96 17.75 -12.75
CA ALA A 543 -5.93 18.55 -13.41
C ALA A 543 -4.96 19.15 -12.38
N PHE A 544 -5.47 19.56 -11.23
CA PHE A 544 -4.63 20.03 -10.13
C PHE A 544 -3.69 18.93 -9.62
N ASP A 545 -4.23 17.72 -9.39
CA ASP A 545 -3.42 16.59 -8.93
C ASP A 545 -2.31 16.23 -9.91
N ARG A 546 -2.66 16.18 -11.20
CA ARG A 546 -1.72 15.95 -12.29
C ARG A 546 -0.55 16.93 -12.24
N ASP A 547 -0.84 18.21 -12.12
CA ASP A 547 0.17 19.25 -12.19
C ASP A 547 0.95 19.40 -10.87
N MET A 548 0.35 19.04 -9.72
CA MET A 548 1.05 18.86 -8.45
C MET A 548 2.13 17.77 -8.54
N ASN A 549 1.81 16.60 -9.08
CA ASN A 549 2.77 15.50 -9.24
C ASN A 549 3.86 15.82 -10.27
N ARG A 550 3.51 16.51 -11.36
CA ARG A 550 4.48 16.97 -12.37
C ARG A 550 5.42 18.03 -11.83
N ALA A 551 4.92 18.94 -11.01
CA ALA A 551 5.77 19.90 -10.32
C ALA A 551 6.73 19.18 -9.36
N GLU A 552 6.30 18.13 -8.65
CA GLU A 552 7.25 17.37 -7.83
C GLU A 552 8.29 16.63 -8.67
N GLU A 553 7.94 16.09 -9.83
CA GLU A 553 8.91 15.50 -10.76
C GLU A 553 9.94 16.54 -11.25
N GLU A 554 9.51 17.79 -11.48
CA GLU A 554 10.41 18.87 -11.93
C GLU A 554 11.33 19.37 -10.79
N TYR A 555 10.80 19.59 -9.59
CA TYR A 555 11.50 20.25 -8.48
C TYR A 555 12.05 19.30 -7.40
N GLY A 556 11.57 18.05 -7.34
CA GLY A 556 12.09 16.98 -6.50
C GLY A 556 11.98 17.22 -4.99
N TRP A 557 10.95 17.93 -4.51
CA TRP A 557 10.90 18.35 -3.11
C TRP A 557 10.67 17.19 -2.12
N LEU A 558 10.08 16.05 -2.53
CA LEU A 558 9.89 14.90 -1.63
C LEU A 558 11.24 14.26 -1.27
N ALA A 559 12.18 14.22 -2.22
CA ALA A 559 13.54 13.73 -1.98
C ALA A 559 14.46 14.77 -1.31
N ALA A 560 14.03 16.03 -1.23
CA ALA A 560 14.80 17.08 -0.59
C ALA A 560 14.80 16.93 0.95
N PRO A 561 15.80 17.52 1.64
CA PRO A 561 15.80 17.61 3.10
C PRO A 561 14.49 18.22 3.65
N PRO A 562 14.20 18.03 4.96
CA PRO A 562 13.02 18.61 5.59
C PRO A 562 12.90 20.11 5.32
N ALA A 563 11.66 20.56 5.11
CA ALA A 563 11.36 21.96 4.83
C ALA A 563 11.78 22.88 5.97
N PHE A 564 12.10 24.13 5.63
CA PHE A 564 12.21 25.20 6.61
C PHE A 564 10.91 26.01 6.63
N VAL A 565 10.20 25.97 7.75
CA VAL A 565 8.95 26.72 7.94
C VAL A 565 9.26 28.11 8.47
N SER A 566 9.14 29.11 7.60
CA SER A 566 9.40 30.52 7.94
C SER A 566 8.17 31.27 8.47
N ALA A 567 6.96 30.78 8.22
CA ALA A 567 5.74 31.38 8.76
C ALA A 567 4.69 30.33 9.10
N LYS A 568 4.08 30.51 10.27
CA LYS A 568 2.94 29.78 10.82
C LYS A 568 2.01 30.77 11.52
N HIS A 569 1.42 31.65 10.72
CA HIS A 569 0.75 32.84 11.24
C HIS A 569 -0.71 32.51 11.62
N GLU A 570 -1.02 32.52 12.92
CA GLU A 570 -2.35 32.11 13.41
C GLU A 570 -3.47 33.08 13.03
N GLU A 571 -3.24 34.39 13.14
CA GLU A 571 -4.30 35.38 12.83
C GLU A 571 -4.56 35.51 11.33
N ASP A 572 -3.50 35.53 10.53
CA ASP A 572 -3.59 35.59 9.07
C ASP A 572 -3.90 34.23 8.43
N LYS A 573 -3.79 33.13 9.17
CA LYS A 573 -3.90 31.74 8.67
C LYS A 573 -2.95 31.47 7.49
N VAL A 574 -1.74 32.01 7.55
CA VAL A 574 -0.73 31.88 6.48
C VAL A 574 0.39 30.92 6.88
N ILE A 575 0.71 30.01 5.97
CA ILE A 575 1.84 29.09 6.07
C ILE A 575 2.84 29.41 4.97
N VAL A 576 4.12 29.57 5.34
CA VAL A 576 5.22 29.72 4.39
C VAL A 576 6.34 28.77 4.75
N PHE A 577 6.78 27.98 3.78
CA PHE A 577 7.99 27.19 3.91
C PHE A 577 8.74 27.07 2.59
N ASP A 578 10.02 26.74 2.67
CA ASP A 578 10.82 26.37 1.52
C ASP A 578 11.26 24.91 1.60
N ARG A 579 11.22 24.22 0.45
CA ARG A 579 11.64 22.83 0.30
C ARG A 579 12.00 22.56 -1.16
N GLY A 580 13.09 21.84 -1.42
CA GLY A 580 13.47 21.52 -2.81
C GLY A 580 13.72 22.76 -3.67
N HIS A 581 14.28 23.83 -3.09
CA HIS A 581 14.52 25.14 -3.74
C HIS A 581 13.29 25.93 -4.19
N VAL A 582 12.08 25.44 -3.93
CA VAL A 582 10.84 26.18 -4.16
C VAL A 582 10.28 26.72 -2.84
N VAL A 583 9.55 27.83 -2.93
CA VAL A 583 8.86 28.48 -1.81
C VAL A 583 7.37 28.20 -1.94
N PHE A 584 6.78 27.64 -0.89
CA PHE A 584 5.37 27.36 -0.76
C PHE A 584 4.71 28.42 0.11
N ILE A 585 3.58 28.95 -0.35
CA ILE A 585 2.83 29.98 0.38
C ILE A 585 1.35 29.59 0.34
N PHE A 586 0.77 29.33 1.51
CA PHE A 586 -0.64 28.99 1.67
C PHE A 586 -1.37 30.07 2.46
N ASN A 587 -2.55 30.46 1.99
CA ASN A 587 -3.48 31.32 2.71
C ASN A 587 -4.76 30.55 3.03
N PHE A 588 -4.87 30.02 4.25
CA PHE A 588 -6.04 29.32 4.77
C PHE A 588 -7.10 30.28 5.34
N HIS A 589 -6.91 31.59 5.25
CA HIS A 589 -7.89 32.53 5.81
C HIS A 589 -9.21 32.45 5.04
N PRO A 590 -10.38 32.31 5.71
CA PRO A 590 -11.66 32.13 5.02
C PRO A 590 -12.09 33.37 4.22
N SER A 591 -11.74 34.57 4.68
CA SER A 591 -12.21 35.85 4.12
C SER A 591 -11.17 36.91 3.72
N LYS A 592 -9.89 36.83 4.09
CA LYS A 592 -8.90 37.88 3.80
C LYS A 592 -7.95 37.50 2.67
N SER A 593 -7.77 38.44 1.73
CA SER A 593 -6.65 38.45 0.78
C SER A 593 -5.63 39.50 1.22
N PHE A 594 -4.36 39.30 0.89
CA PHE A 594 -3.26 40.20 1.25
C PHE A 594 -2.55 40.70 -0.02
N GLN A 595 -2.40 42.01 -0.17
CA GLN A 595 -1.79 42.60 -1.38
C GLN A 595 -0.26 42.68 -1.30
N ASP A 596 0.28 42.97 -0.12
CA ASP A 596 1.71 43.23 0.09
C ASP A 596 2.30 42.33 1.19
N TYR A 597 1.93 41.03 1.18
CA TYR A 597 2.36 40.09 2.22
C TYR A 597 3.85 39.81 2.09
N ARG A 598 4.62 40.05 3.17
CA ARG A 598 6.07 39.83 3.14
C ARG A 598 6.39 38.38 3.47
N VAL A 599 7.18 37.76 2.60
CA VAL A 599 7.58 36.35 2.67
C VAL A 599 9.10 36.26 2.79
N ALA A 600 9.55 35.42 3.71
CA ALA A 600 10.96 35.12 3.94
C ALA A 600 11.48 34.13 2.89
N VAL A 601 12.65 34.39 2.31
CA VAL A 601 13.25 33.53 1.28
C VAL A 601 14.77 33.42 1.45
N GLU A 602 15.31 32.24 1.16
CA GLU A 602 16.75 32.00 1.31
C GLU A 602 17.57 32.68 0.22
N ALA A 603 17.29 32.36 -1.05
CA ALA A 603 18.07 32.86 -2.17
C ALA A 603 17.60 34.25 -2.61
N PRO A 604 18.52 35.21 -2.85
CA PRO A 604 18.16 36.45 -3.50
C PRO A 604 17.91 36.20 -4.99
N GLY A 605 17.07 37.03 -5.61
CA GLY A 605 16.85 37.02 -7.05
C GLY A 605 15.43 37.38 -7.42
N LYS A 606 14.96 36.71 -8.46
CA LYS A 606 13.64 36.91 -9.05
C LYS A 606 12.85 35.62 -8.99
N TYR A 607 11.69 35.67 -8.37
CA TYR A 607 10.79 34.53 -8.23
C TYR A 607 9.62 34.62 -9.22
N LYS A 608 9.15 33.46 -9.69
CA LYS A 608 7.94 33.33 -10.52
C LYS A 608 7.04 32.23 -9.99
N ILE A 609 5.74 32.40 -10.22
CA ILE A 609 4.71 31.39 -9.98
C ILE A 609 4.99 30.17 -10.87
N LYS A 610 4.97 28.98 -10.27
CA LYS A 610 5.15 27.69 -10.93
C LYS A 610 3.94 26.80 -10.84
N LEU A 611 3.17 26.94 -9.75
CA LEU A 611 1.89 26.29 -9.56
C LEU A 611 1.01 27.21 -8.72
N ASP A 612 -0.23 27.44 -9.15
CA ASP A 612 -1.18 28.31 -8.49
C ASP A 612 -2.55 27.64 -8.44
N SER A 613 -3.03 27.30 -7.24
CA SER A 613 -4.38 26.71 -7.09
C SER A 613 -5.50 27.59 -7.65
N ASP A 614 -5.29 28.90 -7.74
CA ASP A 614 -6.33 29.86 -8.11
C ASP A 614 -6.54 29.96 -9.62
N GLU A 615 -5.82 29.20 -10.45
CA GLU A 615 -6.06 29.16 -11.89
C GLU A 615 -7.45 28.59 -12.23
N ASP A 616 -8.08 29.13 -13.28
CA ASP A 616 -9.40 28.70 -13.76
C ASP A 616 -9.45 27.21 -14.10
N GLN A 617 -8.35 26.65 -14.63
CA GLN A 617 -8.23 25.23 -14.96
C GLN A 617 -8.35 24.32 -13.72
N TYR A 618 -8.03 24.84 -12.54
CA TYR A 618 -8.15 24.13 -11.27
C TYR A 618 -9.42 24.53 -10.51
N GLY A 619 -10.31 25.31 -11.12
CA GLY A 619 -11.53 25.80 -10.47
C GLY A 619 -11.25 26.90 -9.46
N GLY A 620 -10.18 27.67 -9.64
CA GLY A 620 -9.96 28.94 -8.97
C GLY A 620 -10.62 30.11 -9.70
N HIS A 621 -10.18 31.33 -9.39
CA HIS A 621 -10.76 32.59 -9.88
C HIS A 621 -9.83 33.43 -10.77
N GLY A 622 -8.66 32.91 -11.12
CA GLY A 622 -7.71 33.51 -12.08
C GLY A 622 -7.17 34.88 -11.65
N ARG A 623 -6.96 35.11 -10.34
CA ARG A 623 -6.69 36.46 -9.81
C ARG A 623 -5.22 36.88 -9.84
N LEU A 624 -4.30 35.97 -10.19
CA LEU A 624 -2.86 36.23 -10.21
C LEU A 624 -2.36 36.29 -11.66
N ASP A 625 -1.57 37.32 -11.99
CA ASP A 625 -0.86 37.38 -13.27
C ASP A 625 0.46 36.61 -13.17
N HIS A 626 0.55 35.48 -13.86
CA HIS A 626 1.71 34.59 -13.86
C HIS A 626 2.96 35.20 -14.54
N ASN A 627 2.81 36.34 -15.23
CA ASN A 627 3.95 37.12 -15.74
C ASN A 627 4.59 37.99 -14.66
N THR A 628 3.96 38.14 -13.50
CA THR A 628 4.48 38.92 -12.37
C THR A 628 5.79 38.33 -11.88
N GLU A 629 6.73 39.22 -11.60
CA GLU A 629 8.06 38.86 -11.14
C GLU A 629 8.26 39.41 -9.73
N PHE A 630 8.50 38.50 -8.78
CA PHE A 630 8.69 38.88 -7.38
C PHE A 630 10.17 39.06 -7.10
N TYR A 631 10.57 40.29 -6.80
CA TYR A 631 11.97 40.65 -6.53
C TYR A 631 12.26 40.57 -5.04
N THR A 632 13.38 39.95 -4.70
CA THR A 632 13.85 39.90 -3.31
C THR A 632 14.60 41.16 -2.91
N GLU A 633 14.45 41.56 -1.67
CA GLU A 633 15.30 42.54 -0.99
C GLU A 633 16.24 41.83 0.00
N PRO A 634 17.49 42.31 0.18
CA PRO A 634 18.41 41.82 1.21
C PRO A 634 18.00 42.32 2.59
N ARG A 635 16.78 41.95 2.98
CA ARG A 635 16.13 42.32 4.24
C ARG A 635 15.82 41.05 5.01
N PRO A 636 16.62 40.73 6.05
CA PRO A 636 16.39 39.56 6.88
C PRO A 636 14.99 39.57 7.49
N PHE A 637 14.30 38.44 7.39
CA PHE A 637 12.93 38.27 7.86
C PHE A 637 12.67 36.81 8.22
N ASN A 638 12.02 36.54 9.36
CA ASN A 638 11.68 35.21 9.87
C ASN A 638 12.78 34.13 9.71
N GLY A 639 14.02 34.49 10.06
CA GLY A 639 15.16 33.56 10.03
C GLY A 639 15.78 33.31 8.66
N ARG A 640 15.36 34.03 7.61
CA ARG A 640 15.97 34.02 6.28
C ARG A 640 16.70 35.33 5.97
N PRO A 641 17.73 35.32 5.12
CA PRO A 641 18.52 36.52 4.79
C PRO A 641 17.81 37.50 3.85
N ASN A 642 16.85 37.03 3.04
CA ASN A 642 16.13 37.84 2.06
C ASN A 642 14.62 37.77 2.29
N SER A 643 13.89 38.73 1.72
CA SER A 643 12.42 38.70 1.70
C SER A 643 11.86 39.35 0.44
N MET A 644 10.64 38.96 0.06
CA MET A 644 9.89 39.54 -1.06
C MET A 644 8.44 39.85 -0.64
N GLN A 645 7.74 40.68 -1.40
CA GLN A 645 6.30 40.90 -1.23
C GLN A 645 5.54 40.10 -2.27
N VAL A 646 4.43 39.51 -1.86
CA VAL A 646 3.55 38.70 -2.71
C VAL A 646 2.09 39.11 -2.51
N ILE A 647 1.29 38.87 -3.55
CA ILE A 647 -0.16 38.96 -3.50
C ILE A 647 -0.69 37.56 -3.13
N LEU A 648 -1.44 37.45 -2.04
CA LEU A 648 -2.06 36.22 -1.57
C LEU A 648 -3.57 36.32 -1.63
N GLN A 649 -4.18 35.45 -2.42
CA GLN A 649 -5.62 35.37 -2.56
C GLN A 649 -6.22 34.38 -1.56
N ARG A 650 -7.55 34.40 -1.44
CA ARG A 650 -8.27 33.58 -0.48
C ARG A 650 -9.16 32.52 -1.14
N PRO A 651 -9.36 31.40 -0.44
CA PRO A 651 -8.25 30.56 0.01
C PRO A 651 -7.45 30.10 -1.22
N SER A 652 -6.15 30.33 -1.23
CA SER A 652 -5.28 29.91 -2.32
C SER A 652 -3.88 29.59 -1.82
N PHE A 653 -3.11 28.90 -2.64
CA PHE A 653 -1.68 28.77 -2.49
C PHE A 653 -0.95 29.16 -3.78
N VAL A 654 0.33 29.50 -3.63
CA VAL A 654 1.28 29.68 -4.73
C VAL A 654 2.58 28.92 -4.42
N VAL A 655 3.09 28.17 -5.39
CA VAL A 655 4.48 27.67 -5.40
C VAL A 655 5.30 28.58 -6.30
N SER A 656 6.41 29.11 -5.78
CA SER A 656 7.30 30.00 -6.52
C SER A 656 8.73 29.48 -6.52
N ASP A 657 9.41 29.64 -7.66
CA ASP A 657 10.82 29.27 -7.83
C ASP A 657 11.67 30.48 -8.25
N VAL A 658 12.95 30.45 -7.88
CA VAL A 658 13.95 31.43 -8.32
C VAL A 658 14.28 31.19 -9.78
N LEU A 659 14.12 32.20 -10.62
CA LEU A 659 14.77 32.25 -11.92
C LEU A 659 16.28 32.35 -11.70
N ARG A 660 16.95 31.21 -11.62
CA ARG A 660 18.40 31.15 -11.75
C ARG A 660 18.71 31.62 -13.16
N ASN A 661 19.34 32.79 -13.31
CA ASN A 661 19.94 33.17 -14.58
C ASN A 661 20.84 32.01 -15.01
N VAL A 662 20.46 31.33 -16.09
CA VAL A 662 21.33 30.43 -16.83
C VAL A 662 22.51 31.28 -17.28
N SER A 663 23.55 31.30 -16.45
CA SER A 663 24.71 32.15 -16.64
C SER A 663 25.73 31.35 -17.43
N ILE A 664 25.65 31.52 -18.75
CA ILE A 664 26.78 31.76 -19.64
C ILE A 664 27.76 30.58 -19.77
N HIS A 665 27.71 29.93 -20.94
CA HIS A 665 28.86 29.27 -21.54
C HIS A 665 30.12 30.14 -21.35
N THR A 666 30.97 29.74 -20.42
CA THR A 666 32.37 30.15 -20.43
C THR A 666 33.08 29.18 -21.38
N LYS A 667 33.75 29.80 -22.35
CA LYS A 667 34.40 29.18 -23.51
C LYS A 667 35.35 28.04 -23.19
#